data_AF-A0A669BC95-F1
#
_entry.id   AF-A0A669BC95-F1
#
_cell.length_a   1.000
_cell.length_b   1.000
_cell.length_c   1.000
_cell.angle_alpha   90.00
_cell.angle_beta   90.00
_cell.angle_gamma   90.00
#
_symmetry.space_group_name_H-M   'P 1'
#
loop_
_entity.id
_entity.type
_entity.pdbx_description
1 polymer ?
#
loop_
_entity_poly.entity_id
_entity_poly.type
_entity_poly.pdbx_seq_one_letter_code
_entity_poly.pdbx_strand_id
1 'polypeptide(L)'
;MDMQVTPAAHDDGYLVCVATNGQMKLFVSEGNPHCLKALAALEATGVQCGVQFVNHDERVVPFLSRPTLPALALPSGQYLFSSNAICRYLFEVNGQECSELCDQWLEWEATVLQPALQQALHMAVLQGKSSEVSKVLQGPINVLEQSLSKRNTPYLTGDSVSAADLVLWAGFFPVLSDSSLTLGEHKSLKAWFDRVAAMNACQSAAQKVLQGKGLQGMKSYMQRQPAPQSSQCRETQPCNSNSEEGGERVVSEEEMEAAALTWSKGLNTCPPATKKQHPILPQEDKRNVLVTSALPYVNNVPHLGNIIGCVLSADVFSRYGRLRGWNMLFVCGTDEYGTATENKAREEGLTPQQICDKYHAVHSSIYKWFQIDFDYFGRTTTEKQTEIAQDIFWRLHERDFLIEDTVEQLRCENCQRFLADRFVEGICPHCSYPEARGDQCDKCGRLINAVDLREPQCKVCRQTPVIRSSKHLFLDLPKLESQLEQWLEKSTSTGDWTANAKQITRSWLRDGLKPRCITRDLKWGTPVPHADFKEKVFYVWFDAPIGYLSITANYTSEWEKWWKNPHQVELYNFMAKDNVPFHSVVFPCSLLGAQDNYTLVNHLIATEYLNYEDTKFSKSRGVGVFGDMAKDTGIPSDVWRFYLLYVRPEGQDSAFSWADMALKNNSELLNNLGNFINRAGMFVTKFFEGCVPVMELQEEDKKLLALVSWELQQYIQLMDKIKIRDALKHILNISRHGNQYIQVNEPWKKIKGGDSERQRAGTVTGVSVNIACLLSVMLFPYMPAVSQTIRDQLNAPPSCINTMLEGNGTFVCSLSAGHRIGAVSPLFQKLEADQIEALKKKFGGQQVFDSAAVPAPAAAVEVGTVNQVDPEKAKQLTQAVAEQGEKVRALKAQKAEKAVITAEVAKLLDLKKQLALAEGKNPEPAPQKGKKK
;
A
#
# COMPACT_ATOMS: atom_id res chain seq x y z
N MET A 1 -33.78 -74.36 -36.57
CA MET A 1 -32.79 -75.38 -36.19
C MET A 1 -31.83 -74.73 -35.22
N ASP A 2 -32.11 -74.93 -33.93
CA ASP A 2 -31.21 -75.26 -32.81
C ASP A 2 -29.73 -74.82 -32.92
N MET A 3 -29.04 -74.29 -31.92
CA MET A 3 -29.19 -74.39 -30.46
C MET A 3 -28.17 -73.42 -29.78
N GLN A 4 -28.52 -72.80 -28.64
CA GLN A 4 -27.70 -72.66 -27.39
C GLN A 4 -26.32 -71.93 -27.43
N VAL A 5 -25.84 -71.07 -26.49
CA VAL A 5 -26.07 -70.75 -25.06
C VAL A 5 -25.39 -69.39 -24.70
N THR A 6 -26.00 -68.59 -23.82
CA THR A 6 -25.51 -67.40 -23.01
C THR A 6 -24.94 -67.84 -21.62
N PRO A 7 -24.40 -67.02 -20.66
CA PRO A 7 -24.38 -65.54 -20.47
C PRO A 7 -23.12 -64.86 -19.79
N ALA A 8 -23.23 -63.52 -19.57
CA ALA A 8 -22.55 -62.56 -18.63
C ALA A 8 -21.16 -61.96 -19.04
N ALA A 9 -20.79 -60.66 -18.84
CA ALA A 9 -21.32 -59.48 -18.12
C ALA A 9 -20.81 -58.14 -18.75
N HIS A 10 -21.43 -57.00 -18.35
CA HIS A 10 -21.27 -55.60 -18.83
C HIS A 10 -19.88 -54.93 -18.63
N ASP A 11 -19.44 -54.05 -19.55
CA ASP A 11 -19.42 -52.56 -19.36
C ASP A 11 -18.88 -51.73 -20.55
N ASP A 12 -19.53 -50.57 -20.71
CA ASP A 12 -19.17 -49.25 -21.27
C ASP A 12 -18.50 -49.02 -22.65
N GLY A 13 -19.22 -48.26 -23.48
CA GLY A 13 -18.71 -47.52 -24.64
C GLY A 13 -19.36 -46.15 -24.76
N TYR A 14 -18.62 -45.09 -24.44
CA TYR A 14 -18.93 -43.70 -24.81
C TYR A 14 -17.84 -43.15 -25.75
N LEU A 15 -18.32 -42.29 -26.67
CA LEU A 15 -17.64 -41.70 -27.81
C LEU A 15 -16.20 -41.18 -27.58
N VAL A 16 -15.34 -41.54 -28.53
CA VAL A 16 -13.98 -41.05 -28.71
C VAL A 16 -13.99 -39.58 -29.17
N CYS A 17 -13.54 -38.67 -28.30
CA CYS A 17 -12.94 -37.40 -28.69
C CYS A 17 -11.43 -37.48 -28.44
N VAL A 18 -10.67 -37.14 -29.49
CA VAL A 18 -9.21 -37.28 -29.58
C VAL A 18 -8.49 -36.50 -28.47
N ALA A 19 -7.82 -37.23 -27.58
CA ALA A 19 -6.78 -36.68 -26.72
C ALA A 19 -5.56 -36.35 -27.58
N THR A 20 -5.19 -35.08 -27.70
CA THR A 20 -3.86 -34.73 -28.20
C THR A 20 -2.83 -35.02 -27.10
N ASN A 21 -2.03 -36.06 -27.29
CA ASN A 21 -0.79 -36.34 -26.55
C ASN A 21 0.19 -35.15 -26.67
N GLY A 22 0.06 -34.12 -25.83
CA GLY A 22 1.02 -33.03 -25.76
C GLY A 22 2.16 -33.35 -24.79
N GLN A 23 3.38 -33.61 -25.27
CA GLN A 23 4.58 -33.60 -24.42
C GLN A 23 5.00 -32.15 -24.12
N MET A 24 5.57 -31.91 -22.92
CA MET A 24 6.14 -30.60 -22.56
C MET A 24 7.22 -30.19 -23.56
N LYS A 25 7.25 -28.91 -23.95
CA LYS A 25 8.22 -28.40 -24.94
C LYS A 25 8.89 -27.11 -24.49
N LEU A 26 10.21 -27.12 -24.34
CA LEU A 26 11.03 -25.97 -23.94
C LEU A 26 11.66 -25.32 -25.18
N PHE A 27 11.34 -24.05 -25.40
CA PHE A 27 11.89 -23.21 -26.45
C PHE A 27 13.04 -22.38 -25.89
N VAL A 28 14.20 -22.47 -26.54
CA VAL A 28 15.45 -21.80 -26.15
C VAL A 28 16.11 -21.12 -27.35
N SER A 29 16.96 -20.13 -27.11
CA SER A 29 17.79 -19.49 -28.14
C SER A 29 19.26 -19.50 -27.74
N GLU A 30 20.15 -19.60 -28.73
CA GLU A 30 21.59 -19.46 -28.54
C GLU A 30 21.95 -18.09 -27.94
N GLY A 31 22.99 -18.00 -27.11
CA GLY A 31 23.48 -16.73 -26.55
C GLY A 31 22.59 -16.06 -25.50
N ASN A 32 21.41 -16.62 -25.17
CA ASN A 32 20.50 -16.05 -24.17
C ASN A 32 20.79 -16.63 -22.76
N PRO A 33 21.22 -15.82 -21.77
CA PRO A 33 21.53 -16.28 -20.42
C PRO A 33 20.31 -16.83 -19.68
N HIS A 34 19.10 -16.39 -20.00
CA HIS A 34 17.89 -16.95 -19.39
C HIS A 34 17.61 -18.36 -19.90
N CYS A 35 17.97 -18.67 -21.14
CA CYS A 35 17.87 -20.02 -21.69
C CYS A 35 18.87 -20.97 -21.03
N LEU A 36 20.05 -20.47 -20.62
CA LEU A 36 21.02 -21.25 -19.85
C LEU A 36 20.44 -21.72 -18.51
N LYS A 37 19.72 -20.85 -17.79
CA LYS A 37 19.01 -21.20 -16.53
C LYS A 37 18.04 -22.36 -16.73
N ALA A 38 17.14 -22.21 -17.71
CA ALA A 38 16.08 -23.19 -17.97
C ALA A 38 16.65 -24.53 -18.46
N LEU A 39 17.67 -24.52 -19.31
CA LEU A 39 18.29 -25.73 -19.84
C LEU A 39 19.17 -26.45 -18.81
N ALA A 40 19.80 -25.73 -17.88
CA ALA A 40 20.51 -26.35 -16.77
C ALA A 40 19.54 -27.04 -15.80
N ALA A 41 18.40 -26.41 -15.48
CA ALA A 41 17.36 -27.00 -14.61
C ALA A 41 16.68 -28.21 -15.28
N LEU A 42 16.17 -28.03 -16.49
CA LEU A 42 16.37 -28.93 -17.62
C LEU A 42 16.97 -30.32 -17.34
N GLU A 43 18.27 -30.35 -17.60
CA GLU A 43 19.13 -31.52 -17.58
C GLU A 43 19.44 -32.00 -16.17
N ALA A 44 19.43 -31.11 -15.17
CA ALA A 44 19.67 -31.49 -13.77
C ALA A 44 18.51 -32.29 -13.17
N THR A 45 17.27 -31.95 -13.57
CA THR A 45 16.06 -32.64 -13.09
C THR A 45 15.73 -33.89 -13.90
N GLY A 46 16.20 -34.00 -15.14
CA GLY A 46 15.94 -35.15 -16.01
C GLY A 46 14.47 -35.28 -16.45
N VAL A 47 13.67 -34.23 -16.25
CA VAL A 47 12.25 -34.20 -16.64
C VAL A 47 12.11 -34.39 -18.16
N GLN A 48 11.16 -35.21 -18.59
CA GLN A 48 10.90 -35.42 -20.01
C GLN A 48 10.28 -34.17 -20.65
N CYS A 49 11.09 -33.41 -21.39
CA CYS A 49 10.66 -32.22 -22.11
C CYS A 49 11.43 -32.13 -23.45
N GLY A 50 10.70 -31.93 -24.55
CA GLY A 50 11.31 -31.69 -25.85
C GLY A 50 11.94 -30.30 -25.91
N VAL A 51 13.22 -30.20 -26.26
CA VAL A 51 13.92 -28.91 -26.38
C VAL A 51 13.96 -28.48 -27.86
N GLN A 52 13.52 -27.26 -28.16
CA GLN A 52 13.63 -26.67 -29.49
C GLN A 52 14.44 -25.37 -29.44
N PHE A 53 15.49 -25.31 -30.25
CA PHE A 53 16.22 -24.07 -30.50
C PHE A 53 15.48 -23.25 -31.55
N VAL A 54 15.22 -21.98 -31.21
CA VAL A 54 14.49 -21.01 -32.03
C VAL A 54 15.28 -19.72 -32.15
N ASN A 55 14.98 -18.93 -33.18
CA ASN A 55 15.58 -17.61 -33.32
C ASN A 55 15.11 -16.67 -32.19
N HIS A 56 15.95 -15.69 -31.81
CA HIS A 56 15.59 -14.69 -30.79
C HIS A 56 14.29 -13.95 -31.08
N ASP A 57 13.97 -13.79 -32.36
CA ASP A 57 12.81 -13.03 -32.84
C ASP A 57 11.59 -13.93 -33.07
N GLU A 58 11.70 -15.24 -32.79
CA GLU A 58 10.63 -16.20 -33.02
C GLU A 58 9.56 -16.12 -31.93
N ARG A 59 8.30 -15.96 -32.36
CA ARG A 59 7.16 -15.85 -31.46
C ARG A 59 6.61 -17.23 -31.10
N VAL A 60 7.20 -17.83 -30.07
CA VAL A 60 6.78 -19.16 -29.57
C VAL A 60 5.57 -19.12 -28.63
N VAL A 61 5.32 -17.99 -27.98
CA VAL A 61 4.14 -17.78 -27.12
C VAL A 61 3.08 -17.00 -27.91
N PRO A 62 1.96 -17.62 -28.33
CA PRO A 62 1.04 -17.04 -29.32
C PRO A 62 0.40 -15.71 -28.90
N PHE A 63 0.27 -15.45 -27.60
CA PHE A 63 -0.41 -14.27 -27.05
C PHE A 63 0.53 -13.15 -26.60
N LEU A 64 1.86 -13.35 -26.61
CA LEU A 64 2.81 -12.27 -26.28
C LEU A 64 3.11 -11.42 -27.51
N SER A 65 3.07 -10.09 -27.38
CA SER A 65 3.38 -9.15 -28.47
C SER A 65 4.87 -9.04 -28.80
N ARG A 66 5.74 -9.56 -27.92
CA ARG A 66 7.21 -9.60 -28.11
C ARG A 66 7.72 -11.04 -27.95
N PRO A 67 8.73 -11.44 -28.75
CA PRO A 67 9.44 -12.70 -28.54
C PRO A 67 9.98 -12.78 -27.12
N THR A 68 9.69 -13.86 -26.40
CA THR A 68 10.15 -14.09 -25.02
C THR A 68 10.70 -15.50 -24.93
N LEU A 69 11.98 -15.61 -24.57
CA LEU A 69 12.70 -16.87 -24.42
C LEU A 69 13.54 -16.82 -23.14
N PRO A 70 13.62 -17.91 -22.36
CA PRO A 70 13.02 -19.23 -22.63
C PRO A 70 11.50 -19.25 -22.44
N ALA A 71 10.83 -20.20 -23.09
CA ALA A 71 9.42 -20.47 -22.88
C ALA A 71 9.16 -21.98 -22.81
N LEU A 72 8.39 -22.44 -21.83
CA LEU A 72 7.98 -23.83 -21.66
C LEU A 72 6.48 -23.94 -21.98
N ALA A 73 6.15 -24.68 -23.03
CA ALA A 73 4.78 -25.09 -23.33
C ALA A 73 4.41 -26.35 -22.54
N LEU A 74 3.29 -26.26 -21.82
CA LEU A 74 2.75 -27.35 -21.01
C LEU A 74 1.71 -28.16 -21.81
N PRO A 75 1.45 -29.43 -21.43
CA PRO A 75 0.43 -30.26 -22.07
C PRO A 75 -0.98 -29.65 -22.03
N SER A 76 -1.24 -28.78 -21.04
CA SER A 76 -2.49 -28.04 -20.88
C SER A 76 -2.72 -26.93 -21.91
N GLY A 77 -1.75 -26.65 -22.78
CA GLY A 77 -1.77 -25.51 -23.70
C GLY A 77 -1.34 -24.19 -23.06
N GLN A 78 -0.91 -24.21 -21.78
CA GLN A 78 -0.35 -23.04 -21.09
C GLN A 78 1.15 -22.87 -21.37
N TYR A 79 1.66 -21.65 -21.18
CA TYR A 79 3.06 -21.32 -21.35
C TYR A 79 3.64 -20.68 -20.09
N LEU A 80 4.81 -21.16 -19.65
CA LEU A 80 5.67 -20.46 -18.69
C LEU A 80 6.79 -19.76 -19.46
N PHE A 81 7.04 -18.48 -19.21
CA PHE A 81 8.05 -17.69 -19.96
C PHE A 81 8.94 -16.84 -19.04
N SER A 82 8.97 -17.18 -17.75
CA SER A 82 9.94 -16.68 -16.77
C SER A 82 10.96 -17.79 -16.50
N SER A 83 12.26 -17.50 -16.63
CA SER A 83 13.31 -18.50 -16.38
C SER A 83 13.22 -19.08 -14.97
N ASN A 84 12.91 -18.27 -13.96
CA ASN A 84 12.87 -18.72 -12.57
C ASN A 84 11.63 -19.59 -12.31
N ALA A 85 10.48 -19.22 -12.90
CA ALA A 85 9.27 -20.02 -12.83
C ALA A 85 9.42 -21.38 -13.56
N ILE A 86 10.10 -21.38 -14.72
CA ILE A 86 10.41 -22.62 -15.45
C ILE A 86 11.33 -23.51 -14.60
N CYS A 87 12.42 -22.97 -14.04
CA CYS A 87 13.33 -23.73 -13.19
C CYS A 87 12.61 -24.32 -11.97
N ARG A 88 11.80 -23.53 -11.26
CA ARG A 88 10.99 -24.01 -10.12
C ARG A 88 10.04 -25.13 -10.54
N TYR A 89 9.29 -24.93 -11.61
CA TYR A 89 8.33 -25.91 -12.11
C TYR A 89 9.00 -27.25 -12.47
N LEU A 90 10.20 -27.22 -13.08
CA LEU A 90 10.93 -28.45 -13.43
C LEU A 90 11.39 -29.23 -12.18
N PHE A 91 11.78 -28.55 -11.12
CA PHE A 91 12.12 -29.20 -9.85
C PHE A 91 10.87 -29.79 -9.16
N GLU A 92 9.75 -29.08 -9.19
CA GLU A 92 8.48 -29.57 -8.66
C GLU A 92 7.98 -30.81 -9.42
N VAL A 93 8.08 -30.83 -10.76
CA VAL A 93 7.73 -32.01 -11.59
C VAL A 93 8.65 -33.21 -11.29
N ASN A 94 9.90 -32.96 -10.89
CA ASN A 94 10.84 -34.00 -10.46
C ASN A 94 10.62 -34.46 -9.00
N GLY A 95 9.58 -33.98 -8.32
CA GLY A 95 9.26 -34.36 -6.94
C GLY A 95 10.15 -33.69 -5.88
N GLN A 96 10.87 -32.63 -6.25
CA GLN A 96 11.62 -31.80 -5.30
C GLN A 96 10.84 -30.52 -5.02
N GLU A 97 10.18 -30.47 -3.86
CA GLU A 97 9.50 -29.24 -3.42
C GLU A 97 10.53 -28.12 -3.17
N CYS A 98 10.27 -26.94 -3.73
CA CYS A 98 11.10 -25.77 -3.49
C CYS A 98 10.85 -25.23 -2.08
N SER A 99 11.92 -25.09 -1.29
CA SER A 99 11.83 -24.50 0.04
C SER A 99 11.55 -22.99 -0.01
N GLU A 100 11.01 -22.44 1.07
CA GLU A 100 10.77 -20.99 1.22
C GLU A 100 12.07 -20.18 1.01
N LEU A 101 13.22 -20.75 1.38
CA LEU A 101 14.53 -20.17 1.12
C LEU A 101 14.91 -20.21 -0.37
N CYS A 102 14.53 -21.26 -1.11
CA CYS A 102 14.70 -21.30 -2.56
C CYS A 102 13.96 -20.12 -3.22
N ASP A 103 12.72 -19.87 -2.78
CA ASP A 103 11.91 -18.77 -3.28
C ASP A 103 12.51 -17.39 -2.97
N GLN A 104 13.05 -17.20 -1.77
CA GLN A 104 13.78 -15.97 -1.41
C GLN A 104 14.97 -15.71 -2.34
N TRP A 105 15.73 -16.76 -2.72
CA TRP A 105 16.84 -16.63 -3.66
C TRP A 105 16.38 -16.36 -5.09
N LEU A 106 15.30 -17.00 -5.54
CA LEU A 106 14.73 -16.76 -6.87
C LEU A 106 14.16 -15.33 -6.99
N GLU A 107 13.56 -14.81 -5.92
CA GLU A 107 13.09 -13.43 -5.84
C GLU A 107 14.26 -12.43 -5.80
N TRP A 108 15.25 -12.68 -4.95
CA TRP A 108 16.46 -11.86 -4.88
C TRP A 108 17.20 -11.83 -6.21
N GLU A 109 17.27 -12.96 -6.91
CA GLU A 109 17.89 -13.01 -8.23
C GLU A 109 17.14 -12.14 -9.24
N ALA A 110 15.81 -12.24 -9.29
CA ALA A 110 15.01 -11.47 -10.23
C ALA A 110 15.03 -9.95 -9.93
N THR A 111 15.11 -9.56 -8.66
CA THR A 111 14.97 -8.16 -8.22
C THR A 111 16.31 -7.44 -8.03
N VAL A 112 17.38 -8.16 -7.72
CA VAL A 112 18.70 -7.58 -7.38
C VAL A 112 19.78 -8.03 -8.36
N LEU A 113 19.97 -9.34 -8.53
CA LEU A 113 21.11 -9.85 -9.31
C LEU A 113 20.90 -9.66 -10.83
N GLN A 114 19.71 -9.96 -11.35
CA GLN A 114 19.42 -9.88 -12.79
C GLN A 114 19.60 -8.47 -13.36
N PRO A 115 19.11 -7.37 -12.73
CA PRO A 115 19.39 -6.02 -13.19
C PRO A 115 20.88 -5.68 -13.21
N ALA A 116 21.62 -6.08 -12.16
CA ALA A 116 23.05 -5.84 -12.05
C ALA A 116 23.84 -6.61 -13.12
N LEU A 117 23.49 -7.89 -13.36
CA LEU A 117 24.06 -8.70 -14.43
C LEU A 117 23.75 -8.14 -15.81
N GLN A 118 22.53 -7.66 -16.06
CA GLN A 118 22.19 -7.05 -17.35
C GLN A 118 23.03 -5.81 -17.63
N GLN A 119 23.24 -4.96 -16.62
CA GLN A 119 24.13 -3.80 -16.73
C GLN A 119 25.59 -4.22 -16.95
N ALA A 120 26.09 -5.16 -16.15
CA ALA A 120 27.45 -5.68 -16.24
C ALA A 120 27.74 -6.31 -17.61
N LEU A 121 26.82 -7.13 -18.13
CA LEU A 121 26.95 -7.77 -19.45
C LEU A 121 26.86 -6.75 -20.59
N HIS A 122 26.02 -5.73 -20.48
CA HIS A 122 25.99 -4.65 -21.47
C HIS A 122 27.34 -3.90 -21.53
N MET A 123 27.94 -3.63 -20.37
CA MET A 123 29.26 -2.98 -20.28
C MET A 123 30.38 -3.86 -20.82
N ALA A 124 30.39 -5.15 -20.47
CA ALA A 124 31.42 -6.10 -20.90
C ALA A 124 31.31 -6.45 -22.39
N VAL A 125 30.10 -6.78 -22.87
CA VAL A 125 29.88 -7.37 -24.20
C VAL A 125 29.72 -6.31 -25.29
N LEU A 126 29.06 -5.17 -24.99
CA LEU A 126 28.77 -4.15 -26.00
C LEU A 126 29.67 -2.92 -25.92
N GLN A 127 30.15 -2.55 -24.71
CA GLN A 127 30.94 -1.33 -24.50
C GLN A 127 32.44 -1.58 -24.29
N GLY A 128 32.86 -2.84 -24.10
CA GLY A 128 34.26 -3.18 -23.83
C GLY A 128 34.81 -2.64 -22.50
N LYS A 129 33.92 -2.27 -21.55
CA LYS A 129 34.27 -1.67 -20.26
C LYS A 129 34.44 -2.73 -19.15
N SER A 130 35.30 -3.70 -19.40
CA SER A 130 35.52 -4.85 -18.50
C SER A 130 35.97 -4.47 -17.08
N SER A 131 36.68 -3.36 -16.91
CA SER A 131 37.19 -2.88 -15.60
C SER A 131 36.11 -2.30 -14.68
N GLU A 132 34.94 -1.94 -15.21
CA GLU A 132 33.83 -1.36 -14.42
C GLU A 132 32.80 -2.43 -13.99
N VAL A 133 32.87 -3.63 -14.56
CA VAL A 133 31.98 -4.77 -14.27
C VAL A 133 32.00 -5.15 -12.79
N SER A 134 33.19 -5.14 -12.18
CA SER A 134 33.37 -5.49 -10.76
C SER A 134 32.61 -4.54 -9.83
N LYS A 135 32.58 -3.24 -10.15
CA LYS A 135 31.86 -2.23 -9.36
C LYS A 135 30.36 -2.47 -9.34
N VAL A 136 29.79 -2.85 -10.49
CA VAL A 136 28.34 -3.12 -10.62
C VAL A 136 27.93 -4.38 -9.87
N LEU A 137 28.78 -5.41 -9.89
CA LEU A 137 28.47 -6.70 -9.27
C LEU A 137 28.93 -6.84 -7.82
N GLN A 138 29.68 -5.88 -7.28
CA GLN A 138 30.23 -5.95 -5.93
C GLN A 138 29.14 -6.18 -4.86
N GLY A 139 28.03 -5.44 -4.95
CA GLY A 139 26.92 -5.58 -3.99
C GLY A 139 26.32 -6.99 -4.00
N PRO A 140 25.81 -7.48 -5.15
CA PRO A 140 25.27 -8.84 -5.26
C PRO A 140 26.28 -9.94 -4.88
N ILE A 141 27.54 -9.80 -5.28
CA ILE A 141 28.62 -10.74 -4.93
C ILE A 141 28.84 -10.79 -3.42
N ASN A 142 28.88 -9.64 -2.75
CA ASN A 142 29.07 -9.58 -1.30
C ASN A 142 27.92 -10.26 -0.54
N VAL A 143 26.67 -10.06 -0.98
CA VAL A 143 25.50 -10.73 -0.37
C VAL A 143 25.61 -12.25 -0.50
N LEU A 144 25.99 -12.74 -1.69
CA LEU A 144 26.13 -14.16 -1.94
C LEU A 144 27.31 -14.77 -1.17
N GLU A 145 28.47 -14.09 -1.14
CA GLU A 145 29.65 -14.49 -0.35
C GLU A 145 29.32 -14.56 1.14
N GLN A 146 28.61 -13.55 1.68
CA GLN A 146 28.20 -13.54 3.08
C GLN A 146 27.22 -14.67 3.40
N SER A 147 26.28 -14.97 2.51
CA SER A 147 25.37 -16.11 2.71
C SER A 147 26.11 -17.45 2.68
N LEU A 148 26.98 -17.65 1.69
CA LEU A 148 27.73 -18.89 1.51
C LEU A 148 28.77 -19.09 2.63
N SER A 149 29.38 -18.03 3.16
CA SER A 149 30.33 -18.11 4.28
C SER A 149 29.68 -18.37 5.64
N LYS A 150 28.44 -17.92 5.85
CA LYS A 150 27.68 -18.16 7.09
C LYS A 150 27.08 -19.56 7.16
N ARG A 151 27.00 -20.28 6.04
CA ARG A 151 26.34 -21.59 5.95
C ARG A 151 27.37 -22.71 5.93
N ASN A 152 27.04 -23.82 6.59
CA ASN A 152 27.86 -25.04 6.59
C ASN A 152 27.37 -26.09 5.58
N THR A 153 26.57 -25.67 4.59
CA THR A 153 25.96 -26.54 3.58
C THR A 153 26.64 -26.35 2.23
N PRO A 154 26.72 -27.40 1.38
CA PRO A 154 27.40 -27.31 0.10
C PRO A 154 26.64 -26.50 -0.97
N TYR A 155 25.34 -26.28 -0.81
CA TYR A 155 24.50 -25.51 -1.73
C TYR A 155 23.68 -24.45 -0.98
N LEU A 156 23.03 -23.56 -1.72
CA LEU A 156 22.33 -22.38 -1.17
C LEU A 156 21.21 -22.75 -0.21
N THR A 157 20.49 -23.84 -0.51
CA THR A 157 19.30 -24.25 0.26
C THR A 157 19.51 -25.52 1.09
N GLY A 158 20.69 -26.15 1.04
CA GLY A 158 20.97 -27.39 1.79
C GLY A 158 22.09 -28.24 1.19
N ASP A 159 21.97 -29.55 1.37
CA ASP A 159 22.98 -30.55 0.95
C ASP A 159 22.84 -31.00 -0.52
N SER A 160 21.72 -30.66 -1.16
CA SER A 160 21.44 -30.94 -2.58
C SER A 160 21.30 -29.66 -3.39
N VAL A 161 21.56 -29.78 -4.69
CA VAL A 161 21.38 -28.68 -5.65
C VAL A 161 19.90 -28.32 -5.75
N SER A 162 19.59 -27.03 -5.69
CA SER A 162 18.24 -26.51 -5.86
C SER A 162 18.06 -25.71 -7.15
N ALA A 163 16.82 -25.34 -7.46
CA ALA A 163 16.52 -24.41 -8.54
C ALA A 163 17.27 -23.07 -8.36
N ALA A 164 17.40 -22.58 -7.12
CA ALA A 164 18.15 -21.37 -6.82
C ALA A 164 19.64 -21.51 -7.19
N ASP A 165 20.28 -22.64 -6.88
CA ASP A 165 21.68 -22.86 -7.22
C ASP A 165 21.92 -22.77 -8.73
N LEU A 166 21.08 -23.42 -9.54
CA LEU A 166 21.21 -23.40 -11.00
C LEU A 166 20.89 -22.03 -11.60
N VAL A 167 19.88 -21.34 -11.06
CA VAL A 167 19.49 -19.99 -11.55
C VAL A 167 20.59 -18.98 -11.26
N LEU A 168 21.13 -18.95 -10.03
CA LEU A 168 22.21 -18.02 -9.67
C LEU A 168 23.52 -18.39 -10.38
N TRP A 169 23.85 -19.69 -10.47
CA TRP A 169 25.02 -20.14 -11.21
C TRP A 169 24.96 -19.71 -12.68
N ALA A 170 23.85 -19.97 -13.37
CA ALA A 170 23.69 -19.60 -14.78
C ALA A 170 23.70 -18.08 -15.00
N GLY A 171 23.21 -17.30 -14.02
CA GLY A 171 23.33 -15.84 -14.03
C GLY A 171 24.79 -15.38 -13.95
N PHE A 172 25.57 -15.92 -13.03
CA PHE A 172 26.98 -15.57 -12.87
C PHE A 172 27.91 -16.22 -13.89
N PHE A 173 27.47 -17.30 -14.55
CA PHE A 173 28.31 -18.09 -15.43
C PHE A 173 29.08 -17.25 -16.44
N PRO A 174 28.46 -16.33 -17.21
CA PRO A 174 29.21 -15.56 -18.21
C PRO A 174 30.27 -14.63 -17.64
N VAL A 175 30.14 -14.23 -16.37
CA VAL A 175 31.04 -13.27 -15.73
C VAL A 175 32.16 -13.99 -14.97
N LEU A 176 31.84 -15.06 -14.23
CA LEU A 176 32.82 -15.83 -13.44
C LEU A 176 33.61 -16.84 -14.27
N SER A 177 33.11 -17.22 -15.46
CA SER A 177 33.84 -18.13 -16.37
C SER A 177 34.86 -17.40 -17.26
N ASP A 178 34.81 -16.07 -17.34
CA ASP A 178 35.70 -15.28 -18.18
C ASP A 178 36.90 -14.75 -17.37
N SER A 179 38.10 -15.24 -17.70
CA SER A 179 39.33 -14.86 -17.01
C SER A 179 39.76 -13.39 -17.22
N SER A 180 39.14 -12.68 -18.18
CA SER A 180 39.37 -11.25 -18.41
C SER A 180 38.61 -10.35 -17.43
N LEU A 181 37.64 -10.89 -16.69
CA LEU A 181 36.84 -10.16 -15.69
C LEU A 181 37.32 -10.47 -14.27
N THR A 182 37.92 -9.50 -13.60
CA THR A 182 38.39 -9.64 -12.21
C THR A 182 37.33 -9.14 -11.22
N LEU A 183 36.70 -10.06 -10.49
CA LEU A 183 35.61 -9.76 -9.54
C LEU A 183 36.03 -9.79 -8.05
N GLY A 184 37.32 -9.71 -7.74
CA GLY A 184 37.85 -9.77 -6.37
C GLY A 184 38.04 -11.19 -5.81
N GLU A 185 38.59 -11.30 -4.61
CA GLU A 185 38.83 -12.57 -3.93
C GLU A 185 37.64 -12.99 -3.05
N HIS A 186 36.78 -13.86 -3.57
CA HIS A 186 35.61 -14.40 -2.86
C HIS A 186 35.70 -15.92 -2.80
N LYS A 187 36.20 -16.44 -1.66
CA LYS A 187 36.57 -17.86 -1.51
C LYS A 187 35.34 -18.76 -1.49
N SER A 188 34.29 -18.38 -0.77
CA SER A 188 33.09 -19.20 -0.63
C SER A 188 32.28 -19.23 -1.92
N LEU A 189 32.13 -18.09 -2.59
CA LEU A 189 31.50 -17.94 -3.88
C LEU A 189 32.20 -18.79 -4.94
N LYS A 190 33.53 -18.71 -5.03
CA LYS A 190 34.29 -19.49 -6.01
C LYS A 190 34.15 -20.99 -5.78
N ALA A 191 34.27 -21.45 -4.53
CA ALA A 191 34.10 -22.85 -4.19
C ALA A 191 32.69 -23.38 -4.51
N TRP A 192 31.64 -22.60 -4.25
CA TRP A 192 30.26 -22.95 -4.60
C TRP A 192 30.06 -22.93 -6.13
N PHE A 193 30.56 -21.90 -6.81
CA PHE A 193 30.40 -21.75 -8.26
C PHE A 193 31.08 -22.89 -9.01
N ASP A 194 32.33 -23.24 -8.66
CA ASP A 194 33.08 -24.33 -9.27
C ASP A 194 32.39 -25.69 -9.03
N ARG A 195 31.78 -25.88 -7.85
CA ARG A 195 31.00 -27.08 -7.53
C ARG A 195 29.76 -27.22 -8.41
N VAL A 196 28.96 -26.16 -8.57
CA VAL A 196 27.77 -26.18 -9.43
C VAL A 196 28.17 -26.29 -10.91
N ALA A 197 29.26 -25.62 -11.32
CA ALA A 197 29.80 -25.67 -12.69
C ALA A 197 30.33 -27.06 -13.07
N ALA A 198 30.75 -27.88 -12.11
CA ALA A 198 31.22 -29.24 -12.35
C ALA A 198 30.10 -30.24 -12.70
N MET A 199 28.83 -29.85 -12.55
CA MET A 199 27.70 -30.71 -12.89
C MET A 199 27.58 -30.91 -14.42
N ASN A 200 27.38 -32.16 -14.86
CA ASN A 200 27.20 -32.48 -16.28
C ASN A 200 26.06 -31.66 -16.93
N ALA A 201 24.96 -31.43 -16.20
CA ALA A 201 23.83 -30.61 -16.63
C ALA A 201 24.24 -29.15 -16.91
N CYS A 202 25.06 -28.56 -16.05
CA CYS A 202 25.57 -27.21 -16.19
C CYS A 202 26.52 -27.08 -17.39
N GLN A 203 27.47 -28.02 -17.53
CA GLN A 203 28.44 -28.04 -18.64
C GLN A 203 27.75 -28.22 -19.99
N SER A 204 26.81 -29.17 -20.08
CA SER A 204 26.06 -29.44 -21.31
C SER A 204 25.13 -28.27 -21.66
N ALA A 205 24.41 -27.68 -20.70
CA ALA A 205 23.59 -26.50 -20.94
C ALA A 205 24.42 -25.28 -21.41
N ALA A 206 25.57 -25.03 -20.76
CA ALA A 206 26.49 -23.96 -21.17
C ALA A 206 27.03 -24.19 -22.58
N GLN A 207 27.41 -25.42 -22.92
CA GLN A 207 27.88 -25.77 -24.26
C GLN A 207 26.78 -25.59 -25.31
N LYS A 208 25.53 -25.97 -25.02
CA LYS A 208 24.40 -25.84 -25.96
C LYS A 208 23.96 -24.39 -26.18
N VAL A 209 23.96 -23.56 -25.13
CA VAL A 209 23.50 -22.16 -25.22
C VAL A 209 24.62 -21.23 -25.70
N LEU A 210 25.85 -21.41 -25.23
CA LEU A 210 26.96 -20.48 -25.50
C LEU A 210 27.99 -21.01 -26.51
N GLN A 211 27.93 -22.31 -26.89
CA GLN A 211 28.80 -22.92 -27.92
C GLN A 211 30.30 -22.71 -27.69
N GLY A 212 30.75 -22.61 -26.43
CA GLY A 212 32.15 -22.32 -26.10
C GLY A 212 32.62 -20.90 -26.46
N LYS A 213 31.71 -19.99 -26.86
CA LYS A 213 32.04 -18.61 -27.25
C LYS A 213 32.05 -17.63 -26.06
N GLY A 214 31.82 -18.10 -24.83
CA GLY A 214 31.79 -17.27 -23.61
C GLY A 214 30.92 -16.02 -23.76
N LEU A 215 31.41 -14.86 -23.28
CA LEU A 215 30.75 -13.56 -23.39
C LEU A 215 30.44 -13.16 -24.85
N GLN A 216 31.28 -13.55 -25.81
CA GLN A 216 31.06 -13.22 -27.23
C GLN A 216 29.84 -13.94 -27.81
N GLY A 217 29.50 -15.13 -27.28
CA GLY A 217 28.28 -15.85 -27.65
C GLY A 217 27.00 -15.08 -27.31
N MET A 218 27.06 -14.15 -26.36
CA MET A 218 25.91 -13.36 -25.89
C MET A 218 25.70 -12.06 -26.66
N LYS A 219 26.62 -11.68 -27.55
CA LYS A 219 26.60 -10.38 -28.25
C LYS A 219 25.30 -10.17 -29.03
N SER A 220 24.86 -11.18 -29.77
CA SER A 220 23.62 -11.15 -30.55
C SER A 220 22.40 -10.90 -29.66
N TYR A 221 22.31 -11.58 -28.52
CA TYR A 221 21.23 -11.40 -27.55
C TYR A 221 21.29 -10.00 -26.91
N MET A 222 22.47 -9.57 -26.45
CA MET A 222 22.68 -8.27 -25.80
C MET A 222 22.34 -7.08 -26.70
N GLN A 223 22.66 -7.13 -28.00
CA GLN A 223 22.32 -6.07 -28.96
C GLN A 223 20.81 -5.83 -29.12
N ARG A 224 19.98 -6.83 -28.79
CA ARG A 224 18.52 -6.77 -28.87
C ARG A 224 17.87 -6.33 -27.55
N GLN A 225 18.65 -6.25 -26.47
CA GLN A 225 18.15 -5.79 -25.18
C GLN A 225 18.21 -4.26 -25.11
N PRO A 226 17.25 -3.61 -24.43
CA PRO A 226 17.29 -2.16 -24.23
C PRO A 226 18.56 -1.78 -23.45
N ALA A 227 19.19 -0.68 -23.87
CA ALA A 227 20.36 -0.15 -23.18
C ALA A 227 20.00 0.18 -21.72
N PRO A 228 20.81 -0.25 -20.73
CA PRO A 228 20.61 0.14 -19.34
C PRO A 228 20.75 1.66 -19.25
N GLN A 229 19.77 2.33 -18.64
CA GLN A 229 19.80 3.78 -18.43
C GLN A 229 21.10 4.14 -17.70
N SER A 230 21.91 5.03 -18.29
CA SER A 230 23.18 5.45 -17.72
C SER A 230 22.95 6.23 -16.42
N SER A 231 22.94 5.52 -15.30
CA SER A 231 23.12 6.12 -13.98
C SER A 231 24.60 6.49 -13.86
N GLN A 232 24.95 7.76 -14.14
CA GLN A 232 26.11 8.36 -13.49
C GLN A 232 25.95 8.12 -11.99
N CYS A 233 26.93 7.40 -11.41
CA CYS A 233 27.09 7.05 -9.99
C CYS A 233 25.87 7.38 -9.10
N ARG A 234 24.86 6.51 -9.15
CA ARG A 234 24.01 6.28 -7.99
C ARG A 234 24.77 5.32 -7.09
N GLU A 235 25.30 5.82 -5.97
CA GLU A 235 25.54 4.98 -4.81
C GLU A 235 24.19 4.48 -4.29
N THR A 236 23.64 3.45 -4.95
CA THR A 236 22.54 2.66 -4.41
C THR A 236 23.15 1.63 -3.48
N GLN A 237 23.25 1.97 -2.21
CA GLN A 237 23.24 0.96 -1.15
C GLN A 237 21.90 0.18 -1.23
N PRO A 238 21.92 -1.15 -1.09
CA PRO A 238 20.71 -1.94 -1.15
C PRO A 238 19.81 -1.61 0.04
N CYS A 239 18.68 -0.96 -0.24
CA CYS A 239 17.59 -0.75 0.71
C CYS A 239 16.80 -2.06 0.86
N ASN A 240 17.37 -2.99 1.63
CA ASN A 240 16.67 -4.04 2.37
C ASN A 240 17.70 -4.76 3.24
N SER A 241 18.28 -4.03 4.19
CA SER A 241 18.72 -4.64 5.44
C SER A 241 17.68 -4.29 6.50
N ASN A 242 17.17 -5.31 7.16
CA ASN A 242 16.66 -5.13 8.51
C ASN A 242 17.71 -4.32 9.28
N SER A 243 17.23 -3.32 10.01
CA SER A 243 18.02 -2.48 10.90
C SER A 243 18.96 -3.33 11.76
N GLU A 244 20.24 -3.33 11.42
CA GLU A 244 21.42 -3.48 12.28
C GLU A 244 22.69 -3.48 11.42
N GLU A 245 23.37 -2.32 11.33
CA GLU A 245 24.84 -2.13 11.44
C GLU A 245 25.24 -0.73 10.98
N GLY A 246 25.78 0.06 11.92
CA GLY A 246 26.18 1.45 11.73
C GLY A 246 27.59 1.60 11.16
N GLY A 247 27.68 2.06 9.92
CA GLY A 247 28.83 2.82 9.44
C GLY A 247 28.50 4.31 9.51
N GLU A 248 29.24 5.09 10.30
CA GLU A 248 29.12 6.56 10.24
C GLU A 248 29.48 7.06 8.84
N ARG A 249 28.59 7.85 8.22
CA ARG A 249 28.90 8.59 6.99
C ARG A 249 30.13 9.45 7.23
N VAL A 250 31.17 9.23 6.43
CA VAL A 250 32.35 10.10 6.43
C VAL A 250 31.94 11.42 5.80
N VAL A 251 32.07 12.51 6.56
CA VAL A 251 31.82 13.89 6.09
C VAL A 251 33.17 14.49 5.73
N SER A 252 33.28 15.11 4.55
CA SER A 252 34.51 15.77 4.15
C SER A 252 34.70 17.12 4.84
N GLU A 253 35.93 17.60 4.95
CA GLU A 253 36.21 18.96 5.47
C GLU A 253 35.50 20.04 4.65
N GLU A 254 35.40 19.86 3.33
CA GLU A 254 34.69 20.78 2.44
C GLU A 254 33.19 20.87 2.79
N GLU A 255 32.54 19.73 3.04
CA GLU A 255 31.14 19.69 3.47
C GLU A 255 30.94 20.36 4.84
N MET A 256 31.88 20.17 5.76
CA MET A 256 31.86 20.77 7.09
C MET A 256 31.97 22.29 7.03
N GLU A 257 32.90 22.82 6.24
CA GLU A 257 33.07 24.26 6.07
C GLU A 257 31.89 24.88 5.29
N ALA A 258 31.36 24.19 4.27
CA ALA A 258 30.17 24.65 3.55
C ALA A 258 28.93 24.72 4.47
N ALA A 259 28.74 23.72 5.33
CA ALA A 259 27.67 23.72 6.33
C ALA A 259 27.85 24.83 7.37
N ALA A 260 29.06 25.04 7.88
CA ALA A 260 29.37 26.10 8.84
C ALA A 260 29.16 27.50 8.23
N LEU A 261 29.59 27.71 6.99
CA LEU A 261 29.36 28.96 6.26
C LEU A 261 27.86 29.20 6.09
N THR A 262 27.11 28.18 5.68
CA THR A 262 25.65 28.25 5.51
C THR A 262 24.95 28.59 6.82
N TRP A 263 25.34 27.93 7.90
CA TRP A 263 24.85 28.19 9.26
C TRP A 263 25.05 29.65 9.68
N SER A 264 26.23 30.20 9.40
CA SER A 264 26.62 31.57 9.78
C SER A 264 25.81 32.67 9.10
N LYS A 265 25.17 32.38 7.97
CA LYS A 265 24.30 33.34 7.26
C LYS A 265 23.04 33.70 8.06
N GLY A 266 22.64 32.83 9.00
CA GLY A 266 21.45 33.02 9.83
C GLY A 266 20.14 32.97 9.02
N LEU A 267 19.03 33.32 9.68
CA LEU A 267 17.75 33.50 9.00
C LEU A 267 17.76 34.80 8.20
N ASN A 268 17.63 34.69 6.87
CA ASN A 268 17.34 35.85 6.03
C ASN A 268 16.00 36.48 6.46
N THR A 269 15.86 37.79 6.29
CA THR A 269 14.58 38.50 6.38
C THR A 269 13.68 38.13 5.20
N CYS A 270 13.31 36.86 5.06
CA CYS A 270 12.27 36.44 4.14
C CYS A 270 10.94 37.05 4.60
N PRO A 271 10.08 37.51 3.67
CA PRO A 271 8.76 37.97 4.01
C PRO A 271 8.00 36.84 4.74
N PRO A 272 7.19 37.17 5.76
CA PRO A 272 6.41 36.18 6.49
C PRO A 272 5.56 35.36 5.52
N ALA A 273 5.28 34.10 5.89
CA ALA A 273 4.41 33.22 5.12
C ALA A 273 3.14 33.98 4.70
N THR A 274 2.95 34.12 3.39
CA THR A 274 1.79 34.81 2.85
C THR A 274 0.57 34.00 3.27
N LYS A 275 -0.37 34.63 3.99
CA LYS A 275 -1.63 33.97 4.35
C LYS A 275 -2.28 33.46 3.07
N LYS A 276 -2.80 32.22 3.10
CA LYS A 276 -3.56 31.65 1.98
C LYS A 276 -4.69 32.61 1.62
N GLN A 277 -4.63 33.16 0.41
CA GLN A 277 -5.73 33.95 -0.14
C GLN A 277 -6.54 33.05 -1.04
N HIS A 278 -7.81 32.87 -0.69
CA HIS A 278 -8.76 32.11 -1.49
C HIS A 278 -9.58 33.08 -2.37
N PRO A 279 -9.88 32.73 -3.63
CA PRO A 279 -9.48 31.51 -4.30
C PRO A 279 -8.00 31.54 -4.73
N ILE A 280 -7.33 30.39 -4.60
CA ILE A 280 -5.98 30.16 -5.09
C ILE A 280 -6.07 29.88 -6.61
N LEU A 281 -5.38 30.69 -7.42
CA LEU A 281 -5.34 30.58 -8.88
C LEU A 281 -3.90 30.39 -9.36
N PRO A 282 -3.66 29.77 -10.53
CA PRO A 282 -2.31 29.63 -11.10
C PRO A 282 -1.62 30.98 -11.31
N GLN A 283 -0.31 31.01 -11.13
CA GLN A 283 0.56 32.17 -11.28
C GLN A 283 1.64 31.82 -12.32
N GLU A 284 1.84 32.68 -13.32
CA GLU A 284 2.71 32.37 -14.48
C GLU A 284 4.17 32.10 -14.11
N ASP A 285 4.71 32.82 -13.12
CA ASP A 285 6.11 32.70 -12.68
C ASP A 285 6.32 31.68 -11.56
N LYS A 286 5.31 30.84 -11.26
CA LYS A 286 5.41 29.82 -10.20
C LYS A 286 5.03 28.44 -10.70
N ARG A 287 5.59 27.44 -10.04
CA ARG A 287 5.10 26.05 -10.16
C ARG A 287 3.70 25.96 -9.57
N ASN A 288 2.70 25.69 -10.41
CA ASN A 288 1.30 25.52 -10.01
C ASN A 288 0.97 24.04 -9.93
N VAL A 289 0.61 23.58 -8.74
CA VAL A 289 0.38 22.16 -8.48
C VAL A 289 -1.06 21.98 -8.01
N LEU A 290 -1.81 21.23 -8.79
CA LEU A 290 -3.16 20.80 -8.47
C LEU A 290 -3.10 19.41 -7.85
N VAL A 291 -3.54 19.28 -6.61
CA VAL A 291 -3.59 18.01 -5.90
C VAL A 291 -5.04 17.60 -5.75
N THR A 292 -5.35 16.36 -6.11
CA THR A 292 -6.61 15.72 -5.75
C THR A 292 -6.38 14.45 -4.96
N SER A 293 -7.33 14.16 -4.08
CA SER A 293 -7.45 12.86 -3.45
C SER A 293 -8.71 12.17 -3.95
N ALA A 294 -8.66 10.86 -4.18
CA ALA A 294 -9.81 10.07 -4.59
C ALA A 294 -11.04 10.39 -3.74
N LEU A 295 -12.16 10.67 -4.41
CA LEU A 295 -13.41 11.02 -3.74
C LEU A 295 -13.92 9.82 -2.94
N PRO A 296 -13.98 9.87 -1.61
CA PRO A 296 -14.60 8.80 -0.82
C PRO A 296 -16.09 8.67 -1.13
N TYR A 297 -16.54 7.43 -1.31
CA TYR A 297 -17.96 7.10 -1.36
C TYR A 297 -18.66 7.51 -0.06
N VAL A 298 -19.67 8.37 -0.18
CA VAL A 298 -20.34 9.00 0.97
C VAL A 298 -21.10 8.00 1.85
N ASN A 299 -21.54 6.88 1.30
CA ASN A 299 -22.41 5.95 2.02
C ASN A 299 -21.69 5.09 3.07
N ASN A 300 -20.38 5.24 3.23
CA ASN A 300 -19.54 4.47 4.16
C ASN A 300 -18.65 5.37 5.00
N VAL A 301 -18.56 5.09 6.29
CA VAL A 301 -17.57 5.76 7.15
C VAL A 301 -16.16 5.29 6.73
N PRO A 302 -15.21 6.20 6.47
CA PRO A 302 -13.87 5.83 6.03
C PRO A 302 -13.09 5.16 7.19
N HIS A 303 -12.40 4.07 6.90
CA HIS A 303 -11.45 3.45 7.82
C HIS A 303 -10.02 3.95 7.60
N LEU A 304 -9.09 3.58 8.49
CA LEU A 304 -7.70 4.06 8.42
C LEU A 304 -7.03 3.75 7.07
N GLY A 305 -7.40 2.64 6.43
CA GLY A 305 -6.92 2.27 5.10
C GLY A 305 -7.34 3.25 4.00
N ASN A 306 -8.60 3.74 4.02
CA ASN A 306 -9.01 4.77 3.07
C ASN A 306 -8.28 6.09 3.34
N ILE A 307 -8.06 6.42 4.62
CA ILE A 307 -7.40 7.65 5.03
C ILE A 307 -5.94 7.67 4.55
N ILE A 308 -5.16 6.63 4.85
CA ILE A 308 -3.74 6.58 4.47
C ILE A 308 -3.54 6.50 2.96
N GLY A 309 -4.37 5.71 2.25
CA GLY A 309 -4.19 5.50 0.82
C GLY A 309 -4.55 6.72 -0.04
N CYS A 310 -5.37 7.63 0.50
CA CYS A 310 -5.89 8.77 -0.24
C CYS A 310 -5.55 10.09 0.48
N VAL A 311 -6.45 10.54 1.37
CA VAL A 311 -6.47 11.93 1.86
C VAL A 311 -5.25 12.31 2.71
N LEU A 312 -4.72 11.39 3.53
CA LEU A 312 -3.55 11.65 4.38
C LEU A 312 -2.26 11.70 3.57
N SER A 313 -2.11 10.83 2.56
CA SER A 313 -0.95 10.89 1.65
C SER A 313 -0.94 12.20 0.84
N ALA A 314 -2.10 12.62 0.34
CA ALA A 314 -2.25 13.87 -0.41
C ALA A 314 -1.99 15.10 0.46
N ASP A 315 -2.46 15.09 1.72
CA ASP A 315 -2.24 16.18 2.68
C ASP A 315 -0.74 16.40 2.99
N VAL A 316 0.00 15.32 3.21
CA VAL A 316 1.45 15.38 3.46
C VAL A 316 2.16 16.03 2.27
N PHE A 317 1.86 15.60 1.04
CA PHE A 317 2.47 16.20 -0.14
C PHE A 317 2.02 17.66 -0.35
N SER A 318 0.75 17.97 -0.10
CA SER A 318 0.22 19.33 -0.20
C SER A 318 0.91 20.29 0.78
N ARG A 319 1.05 19.89 2.04
CA ARG A 319 1.79 20.66 3.06
C ARG A 319 3.25 20.84 2.68
N TYR A 320 3.91 19.78 2.21
CA TYR A 320 5.28 19.86 1.74
C TYR A 320 5.43 20.84 0.57
N GLY A 321 4.58 20.76 -0.46
CA GLY A 321 4.63 21.67 -1.60
C GLY A 321 4.44 23.14 -1.20
N ARG A 322 3.59 23.42 -0.20
CA ARG A 322 3.45 24.76 0.39
C ARG A 322 4.75 25.21 1.08
N LEU A 323 5.44 24.33 1.80
CA LEU A 323 6.75 24.63 2.40
C LEU A 323 7.83 24.90 1.34
N ARG A 324 7.71 24.29 0.15
CA ARG A 324 8.58 24.56 -1.01
C ARG A 324 8.23 25.85 -1.75
N GLY A 325 7.20 26.59 -1.31
CA GLY A 325 6.74 27.82 -1.95
C GLY A 325 5.96 27.61 -3.25
N TRP A 326 5.52 26.39 -3.54
CA TRP A 326 4.70 26.11 -4.73
C TRP A 326 3.29 26.66 -4.55
N ASN A 327 2.67 27.03 -5.67
CA ASN A 327 1.27 27.45 -5.69
C ASN A 327 0.38 26.20 -5.68
N MET A 328 -0.08 25.80 -4.49
CA MET A 328 -0.81 24.56 -4.27
C MET A 328 -2.32 24.80 -4.21
N LEU A 329 -3.09 24.02 -4.96
CA LEU A 329 -4.53 23.86 -4.75
C LEU A 329 -4.83 22.40 -4.44
N PHE A 330 -5.30 22.10 -3.22
CA PHE A 330 -5.67 20.75 -2.80
C PHE A 330 -7.18 20.61 -2.61
N VAL A 331 -7.82 19.85 -3.50
CA VAL A 331 -9.28 19.61 -3.49
C VAL A 331 -9.63 18.14 -3.34
N CYS A 332 -10.75 17.88 -2.67
CA CYS A 332 -11.39 16.58 -2.58
C CYS A 332 -12.88 16.80 -2.29
N GLY A 333 -13.64 15.74 -2.10
CA GLY A 333 -15.06 15.80 -1.79
C GLY A 333 -15.66 14.42 -1.69
N THR A 334 -16.94 14.33 -1.40
CA THR A 334 -17.66 13.06 -1.36
C THR A 334 -18.23 12.68 -2.72
N ASP A 335 -18.05 11.41 -3.09
CA ASP A 335 -18.77 10.78 -4.21
C ASP A 335 -20.12 10.26 -3.70
N GLU A 336 -21.19 10.79 -4.27
CA GLU A 336 -22.53 10.71 -3.69
C GLU A 336 -23.55 9.97 -4.55
N TYR A 337 -23.26 9.73 -5.83
CA TYR A 337 -24.21 9.12 -6.75
C TYR A 337 -24.13 7.58 -6.77
N GLY A 338 -25.12 6.97 -7.42
CA GLY A 338 -25.13 5.54 -7.70
C GLY A 338 -26.00 4.70 -6.77
N THR A 339 -26.11 3.41 -7.12
CA THR A 339 -27.06 2.48 -6.50
C THR A 339 -26.79 2.22 -5.02
N ALA A 340 -25.52 2.31 -4.60
CA ALA A 340 -25.13 2.07 -3.22
C ALA A 340 -25.75 3.12 -2.28
N THR A 341 -25.79 4.39 -2.70
CA THR A 341 -26.45 5.48 -1.98
C THR A 341 -27.96 5.25 -1.89
N GLU A 342 -28.63 4.92 -3.00
CA GLU A 342 -30.08 4.64 -2.97
C GLU A 342 -30.45 3.48 -2.04
N ASN A 343 -29.62 2.44 -1.99
CA ASN A 343 -29.84 1.31 -1.09
C ASN A 343 -29.63 1.69 0.37
N LYS A 344 -28.54 2.40 0.67
CA LYS A 344 -28.24 2.84 2.03
C LYS A 344 -29.31 3.83 2.54
N ALA A 345 -29.78 4.73 1.67
CA ALA A 345 -30.88 5.63 1.95
C ALA A 345 -32.14 4.84 2.34
N ARG A 346 -32.51 3.81 1.57
CA ARG A 346 -33.65 2.93 1.87
C ARG A 346 -33.48 2.16 3.19
N GLU A 347 -32.30 1.61 3.45
CA GLU A 347 -31.99 0.91 4.71
C GLU A 347 -32.14 1.82 5.94
N GLU A 348 -31.77 3.09 5.83
CA GLU A 348 -31.86 4.06 6.92
C GLU A 348 -33.20 4.84 6.93
N GLY A 349 -34.12 4.56 6.01
CA GLY A 349 -35.40 5.27 5.90
C GLY A 349 -35.28 6.74 5.50
N LEU A 350 -34.24 7.09 4.72
CA LEU A 350 -33.92 8.44 4.26
C LEU A 350 -34.03 8.57 2.74
N THR A 351 -34.09 9.80 2.24
CA THR A 351 -33.85 10.08 0.81
C THR A 351 -32.35 10.03 0.48
N PRO A 352 -31.97 9.80 -0.79
CA PRO A 352 -30.57 9.86 -1.21
C PRO A 352 -29.85 11.17 -0.83
N GLN A 353 -30.50 12.33 -1.00
CA GLN A 353 -29.91 13.62 -0.60
C GLN A 353 -29.65 13.68 0.92
N GLN A 354 -30.64 13.29 1.74
CA GLN A 354 -30.50 13.32 3.20
C GLN A 354 -29.37 12.42 3.71
N ILE A 355 -29.20 11.23 3.12
CA ILE A 355 -28.10 10.35 3.53
C ILE A 355 -26.74 10.91 3.09
N CYS A 356 -26.66 11.49 1.89
CA CYS A 356 -25.45 12.16 1.45
C CYS A 356 -25.08 13.34 2.35
N ASP A 357 -26.06 14.19 2.73
CA ASP A 357 -25.84 15.32 3.62
C ASP A 357 -25.31 14.89 4.98
N LYS A 358 -25.94 13.84 5.55
CA LYS A 358 -25.54 13.24 6.82
C LYS A 358 -24.08 12.76 6.77
N TYR A 359 -23.74 11.94 5.77
CA TYR A 359 -22.41 11.34 5.75
C TYR A 359 -21.33 12.28 5.21
N HIS A 360 -21.64 13.24 4.34
CA HIS A 360 -20.71 14.32 3.97
C HIS A 360 -20.21 15.07 5.22
N ALA A 361 -21.12 15.39 6.15
CA ALA A 361 -20.76 15.98 7.44
C ALA A 361 -19.87 15.04 8.29
N VAL A 362 -20.15 13.73 8.27
CA VAL A 362 -19.30 12.73 8.94
C VAL A 362 -17.88 12.73 8.36
N HIS A 363 -17.73 12.60 7.04
CA HIS A 363 -16.44 12.65 6.35
C HIS A 363 -15.67 13.94 6.67
N SER A 364 -16.33 15.09 6.52
CA SER A 364 -15.75 16.40 6.83
C SER A 364 -15.25 16.47 8.27
N SER A 365 -16.02 15.98 9.24
CA SER A 365 -15.62 15.97 10.65
C SER A 365 -14.41 15.06 10.92
N ILE A 366 -14.33 13.90 10.28
CA ILE A 366 -13.22 12.95 10.40
C ILE A 366 -11.95 13.58 9.83
N TYR A 367 -12.01 14.11 8.60
CA TYR A 367 -10.84 14.69 7.95
C TYR A 367 -10.34 15.94 8.66
N LYS A 368 -11.24 16.75 9.21
CA LYS A 368 -10.87 17.87 10.10
C LYS A 368 -10.14 17.40 11.36
N TRP A 369 -10.60 16.32 12.00
CA TRP A 369 -9.93 15.76 13.19
C TRP A 369 -8.55 15.16 12.85
N PHE A 370 -8.41 14.50 11.70
CA PHE A 370 -7.11 14.07 11.15
C PHE A 370 -6.24 15.22 10.62
N GLN A 371 -6.71 16.47 10.73
CA GLN A 371 -6.03 17.68 10.27
C GLN A 371 -5.65 17.63 8.78
N ILE A 372 -6.55 17.13 7.94
CA ILE A 372 -6.41 17.21 6.48
C ILE A 372 -6.72 18.64 6.04
N ASP A 373 -5.75 19.32 5.42
CA ASP A 373 -5.81 20.73 5.05
C ASP A 373 -6.16 20.90 3.57
N PHE A 374 -7.37 20.47 3.23
CA PHE A 374 -8.01 20.77 1.95
C PHE A 374 -8.19 22.30 1.82
N ASP A 375 -7.90 22.84 0.64
CA ASP A 375 -8.27 24.21 0.31
C ASP A 375 -9.78 24.29 0.01
N TYR A 376 -10.37 23.20 -0.49
CA TYR A 376 -11.82 23.03 -0.59
C TYR A 376 -12.23 21.55 -0.55
N PHE A 377 -13.23 21.21 0.28
CA PHE A 377 -13.82 19.87 0.38
C PHE A 377 -15.29 19.92 -0.08
N GLY A 378 -15.54 19.50 -1.33
CA GLY A 378 -16.84 19.63 -2.00
C GLY A 378 -17.65 18.34 -2.09
N ARG A 379 -18.55 18.28 -3.08
CA ARG A 379 -19.57 17.23 -3.27
C ARG A 379 -19.84 17.05 -4.76
N THR A 380 -20.20 15.83 -5.19
CA THR A 380 -20.60 15.58 -6.59
C THR A 380 -22.07 15.91 -6.87
N THR A 381 -22.93 16.11 -5.86
CA THR A 381 -24.36 16.42 -6.01
C THR A 381 -24.63 17.92 -6.18
N THR A 382 -24.04 18.54 -7.21
CA THR A 382 -24.17 19.99 -7.45
C THR A 382 -24.62 20.32 -8.87
N GLU A 383 -25.14 21.53 -9.07
CA GLU A 383 -25.49 22.04 -10.41
C GLU A 383 -24.26 22.07 -11.32
N LYS A 384 -23.10 22.47 -10.80
CA LYS A 384 -21.84 22.47 -11.55
C LYS A 384 -21.37 21.08 -11.98
N GLN A 385 -21.66 20.04 -11.20
CA GLN A 385 -21.43 18.66 -11.67
C GLN A 385 -22.27 18.37 -12.91
N THR A 386 -23.55 18.71 -12.86
CA THR A 386 -24.48 18.44 -13.97
C THR A 386 -24.06 19.20 -15.22
N GLU A 387 -23.77 20.50 -15.08
CA GLU A 387 -23.31 21.35 -16.19
C GLU A 387 -22.05 20.80 -16.86
N ILE A 388 -20.99 20.51 -16.09
CA ILE A 388 -19.69 20.09 -16.64
C ILE A 388 -19.74 18.67 -17.20
N ALA A 389 -20.43 17.74 -16.53
CA ALA A 389 -20.58 16.38 -17.04
C ALA A 389 -21.38 16.34 -18.35
N GLN A 390 -22.41 17.18 -18.47
CA GLN A 390 -23.19 17.31 -19.69
C GLN A 390 -22.40 17.99 -20.83
N ASP A 391 -21.57 18.99 -20.54
CA ASP A 391 -20.65 19.59 -21.52
C ASP A 391 -19.65 18.56 -22.08
N ILE A 392 -18.98 17.81 -21.22
CA ILE A 392 -18.06 16.75 -21.63
C ILE A 392 -18.78 15.68 -22.46
N PHE A 393 -19.98 15.27 -22.03
CA PHE A 393 -20.81 14.33 -22.78
C PHE A 393 -21.11 14.85 -24.19
N TRP A 394 -21.58 16.10 -24.34
CA TRP A 394 -21.93 16.64 -25.64
C TRP A 394 -20.73 16.75 -26.57
N ARG A 395 -19.57 17.15 -26.05
CA ARG A 395 -18.34 17.19 -26.84
C ARG A 395 -17.91 15.82 -27.36
N LEU A 396 -18.04 14.78 -26.53
CA LEU A 396 -17.79 13.39 -26.92
C LEU A 396 -18.81 12.89 -27.94
N HIS A 397 -20.08 13.24 -27.77
CA HIS A 397 -21.17 12.90 -28.67
C HIS A 397 -20.97 13.52 -30.06
N GLU A 398 -20.70 14.82 -30.14
CA GLU A 398 -20.47 15.56 -31.39
C GLU A 398 -19.24 15.08 -32.19
N ARG A 399 -18.34 14.33 -31.54
CA ARG A 399 -17.10 13.79 -32.12
C ARG A 399 -17.15 12.28 -32.35
N ASP A 400 -18.35 11.68 -32.31
CA ASP A 400 -18.58 10.26 -32.56
C ASP A 400 -17.79 9.31 -31.64
N PHE A 401 -17.51 9.72 -30.40
CA PHE A 401 -16.88 8.88 -29.36
C PHE A 401 -17.89 8.14 -28.49
N LEU A 402 -19.19 8.28 -28.76
CA LEU A 402 -20.25 7.58 -28.07
C LEU A 402 -20.97 6.61 -29.01
N ILE A 403 -21.26 5.42 -28.51
CA ILE A 403 -22.03 4.38 -29.22
C ILE A 403 -23.32 4.12 -28.45
N GLU A 404 -24.42 3.91 -29.17
CA GLU A 404 -25.66 3.38 -28.61
C GLU A 404 -25.72 1.86 -28.80
N ASP A 405 -26.04 1.13 -27.73
CA ASP A 405 -26.34 -0.29 -27.80
C ASP A 405 -27.49 -0.63 -26.83
N THR A 406 -28.14 -1.76 -27.05
CA THR A 406 -29.27 -2.22 -26.24
C THR A 406 -28.84 -3.40 -25.37
N VAL A 407 -29.09 -3.29 -24.06
CA VAL A 407 -28.78 -4.35 -23.10
C VAL A 407 -30.08 -4.99 -22.63
N GLU A 408 -30.15 -6.32 -22.66
CA GLU A 408 -31.24 -7.06 -22.04
C GLU A 408 -31.03 -7.15 -20.53
N GLN A 409 -32.03 -6.69 -19.78
CA GLN A 409 -31.98 -6.68 -18.32
C GLN A 409 -33.30 -7.14 -17.73
N LEU A 410 -33.23 -7.73 -16.54
CA LEU A 410 -34.42 -8.08 -15.77
C LEU A 410 -35.03 -6.82 -15.15
N ARG A 411 -36.30 -6.53 -15.46
CA ARG A 411 -37.09 -5.46 -14.86
C ARG A 411 -38.16 -6.04 -13.96
N CYS A 412 -38.22 -5.57 -12.72
CA CYS A 412 -39.33 -5.86 -11.84
C CYS A 412 -40.45 -4.83 -12.07
N GLU A 413 -41.60 -5.28 -12.57
CA GLU A 413 -42.75 -4.40 -12.83
C GLU A 413 -43.40 -3.92 -11.53
N ASN A 414 -43.34 -4.69 -10.44
CA ASN A 414 -43.85 -4.24 -9.14
C ASN A 414 -42.96 -3.16 -8.51
N CYS A 415 -41.63 -3.34 -8.55
CA CYS A 415 -40.67 -2.34 -8.05
C CYS A 415 -40.40 -1.21 -9.05
N GLN A 416 -40.98 -1.26 -10.25
CA GLN A 416 -40.80 -0.31 -11.36
C GLN A 416 -39.33 0.03 -11.64
N ARG A 417 -38.44 -0.97 -11.64
CA ARG A 417 -37.00 -0.77 -11.84
C ARG A 417 -36.31 -1.98 -12.47
N PHE A 418 -35.20 -1.72 -13.14
CA PHE A 418 -34.25 -2.76 -13.53
C PHE A 418 -33.52 -3.32 -12.30
N LEU A 419 -33.24 -4.62 -12.32
CA LEU A 419 -32.61 -5.34 -11.23
C LEU A 419 -31.13 -5.57 -11.55
N ALA A 420 -30.26 -5.11 -10.66
CA ALA A 420 -28.88 -5.57 -10.63
C ALA A 420 -28.81 -7.04 -10.20
N ASP A 421 -27.79 -7.77 -10.62
CA ASP A 421 -27.60 -9.20 -10.35
C ASP A 421 -27.81 -9.61 -8.89
N ARG A 422 -27.31 -8.80 -7.95
CA ARG A 422 -27.49 -8.99 -6.50
C ARG A 422 -28.94 -8.93 -6.01
N PHE A 423 -29.86 -8.37 -6.80
CA PHE A 423 -31.29 -8.31 -6.51
C PHE A 423 -32.10 -9.36 -7.27
N VAL A 424 -31.42 -10.27 -7.97
CA VAL A 424 -32.01 -11.39 -8.67
C VAL A 424 -31.56 -12.69 -8.02
N GLU A 425 -32.51 -13.54 -7.66
CA GLU A 425 -32.30 -14.96 -7.34
C GLU A 425 -33.07 -15.80 -8.35
N GLY A 426 -32.65 -17.03 -8.59
CA GLY A 426 -33.39 -17.97 -9.43
C GLY A 426 -32.72 -19.33 -9.51
N ILE A 427 -33.28 -20.21 -10.33
CA ILE A 427 -32.77 -21.55 -10.54
C ILE A 427 -31.59 -21.50 -11.53
N CYS A 428 -30.44 -22.03 -11.12
CA CYS A 428 -29.25 -22.14 -11.95
C CYS A 428 -29.53 -22.95 -13.22
N PRO A 429 -29.25 -22.41 -14.43
CA PRO A 429 -29.51 -23.10 -15.69
C PRO A 429 -28.62 -24.33 -15.91
N HIS A 430 -27.54 -24.48 -15.13
CA HIS A 430 -26.54 -25.53 -15.31
C HIS A 430 -26.62 -26.67 -14.28
N CYS A 431 -26.90 -26.38 -13.02
CA CYS A 431 -26.93 -27.40 -11.95
C CYS A 431 -28.26 -27.47 -11.19
N SER A 432 -29.26 -26.71 -11.64
CA SER A 432 -30.61 -26.64 -11.05
C SER A 432 -30.63 -26.22 -9.57
N TYR A 433 -29.60 -25.53 -9.08
CA TYR A 433 -29.60 -24.95 -7.75
C TYR A 433 -30.66 -23.83 -7.66
N PRO A 434 -31.64 -23.90 -6.74
CA PRO A 434 -32.81 -23.02 -6.78
C PRO A 434 -32.56 -21.57 -6.34
N GLU A 435 -31.44 -21.29 -5.70
CA GLU A 435 -31.12 -19.99 -5.09
C GLU A 435 -29.85 -19.37 -5.70
N ALA A 436 -29.62 -19.60 -6.99
CA ALA A 436 -28.50 -18.97 -7.69
C ALA A 436 -28.70 -17.46 -7.80
N ARG A 437 -27.61 -16.70 -7.64
CA ARG A 437 -27.61 -15.25 -7.79
C ARG A 437 -27.45 -14.87 -9.26
N GLY A 438 -27.84 -13.64 -9.61
CA GLY A 438 -27.77 -13.16 -11.00
C GLY A 438 -26.37 -13.11 -11.61
N ASP A 439 -25.31 -13.14 -10.80
CA ASP A 439 -23.91 -13.04 -11.21
C ASP A 439 -23.18 -14.39 -11.13
N GLN A 440 -23.58 -15.23 -10.18
CA GLN A 440 -22.88 -16.48 -9.87
C GLN A 440 -23.82 -17.49 -9.17
N CYS A 441 -23.68 -18.76 -9.54
CA CYS A 441 -24.28 -19.85 -8.79
C CYS A 441 -23.35 -20.34 -7.68
N ASP A 442 -23.72 -20.15 -6.41
CA ASP A 442 -22.88 -20.53 -5.27
C ASP A 442 -22.67 -22.05 -5.13
N LYS A 443 -23.57 -22.89 -5.68
CA LYS A 443 -23.42 -24.35 -5.67
C LYS A 443 -22.38 -24.90 -6.64
N CYS A 444 -22.38 -24.45 -7.90
CA CYS A 444 -21.47 -24.97 -8.93
C CYS A 444 -20.34 -24.00 -9.31
N GLY A 445 -20.30 -22.81 -8.70
CA GLY A 445 -19.26 -21.79 -8.89
C GLY A 445 -19.32 -21.03 -10.22
N ARG A 446 -20.17 -21.43 -11.17
CA ARG A 446 -20.26 -20.81 -12.50
C ARG A 446 -20.77 -19.38 -12.42
N LEU A 447 -20.09 -18.50 -13.15
CA LEU A 447 -20.57 -17.16 -13.47
C LEU A 447 -21.66 -17.27 -14.53
N ILE A 448 -22.75 -16.53 -14.34
CA ILE A 448 -23.93 -16.53 -15.21
C ILE A 448 -24.42 -15.09 -15.37
N ASN A 449 -25.18 -14.79 -16.43
CA ASN A 449 -25.90 -13.53 -16.51
C ASN A 449 -27.27 -13.69 -15.85
N ALA A 450 -27.79 -12.61 -15.24
CA ALA A 450 -29.06 -12.69 -14.53
C ALA A 450 -30.23 -13.09 -15.43
N VAL A 451 -30.17 -12.73 -16.72
CA VAL A 451 -31.16 -13.11 -17.73
C VAL A 451 -31.17 -14.62 -18.06
N ASP A 452 -30.08 -15.33 -17.74
CA ASP A 452 -29.94 -16.78 -17.98
C ASP A 452 -30.57 -17.62 -16.85
N LEU A 453 -30.95 -17.00 -15.73
CA LEU A 453 -31.61 -17.68 -14.61
C LEU A 453 -32.99 -18.20 -15.02
N ARG A 454 -33.29 -19.44 -14.63
CA ARG A 454 -34.64 -19.99 -14.74
C ARG A 454 -35.46 -19.54 -13.54
N GLU A 455 -36.72 -19.19 -13.76
CA GLU A 455 -37.62 -18.67 -12.72
C GLU A 455 -36.98 -17.55 -11.87
N PRO A 456 -36.48 -16.47 -12.51
CA PRO A 456 -35.87 -15.39 -11.76
C PRO A 456 -36.91 -14.77 -10.81
N GLN A 457 -36.45 -14.29 -9.66
CA GLN A 457 -37.23 -13.61 -8.65
C GLN A 457 -36.51 -12.36 -8.17
N CYS A 458 -37.27 -11.30 -7.96
CA CYS A 458 -36.79 -10.09 -7.33
C CYS A 458 -36.59 -10.31 -5.83
N LYS A 459 -35.36 -10.15 -5.31
CA LYS A 459 -35.08 -10.25 -3.85
C LYS A 459 -35.93 -9.32 -2.99
N VAL A 460 -36.40 -8.21 -3.55
CA VAL A 460 -37.08 -7.16 -2.79
C VAL A 460 -38.57 -7.46 -2.60
N CYS A 461 -39.28 -7.88 -3.65
CA CYS A 461 -40.73 -8.10 -3.59
C CYS A 461 -41.16 -9.54 -3.89
N ARG A 462 -40.19 -10.44 -4.16
CA ARG A 462 -40.38 -11.85 -4.52
C ARG A 462 -41.20 -12.11 -5.80
N GLN A 463 -41.53 -11.06 -6.56
CA GLN A 463 -42.19 -11.18 -7.86
C GLN A 463 -41.20 -11.58 -8.96
N THR A 464 -41.69 -12.27 -9.99
CA THR A 464 -40.92 -12.65 -11.18
C THR A 464 -40.64 -11.41 -12.04
N PRO A 465 -39.37 -11.05 -12.27
CA PRO A 465 -39.03 -9.97 -13.19
C PRO A 465 -39.13 -10.45 -14.65
N VAL A 466 -39.31 -9.49 -15.55
CA VAL A 466 -39.42 -9.72 -16.99
C VAL A 466 -38.18 -9.18 -17.69
N ILE A 467 -37.72 -9.86 -18.75
CA ILE A 467 -36.64 -9.35 -19.60
C ILE A 467 -37.19 -8.13 -20.37
N ARG A 468 -36.46 -7.03 -20.31
CA ARG A 468 -36.72 -5.81 -21.06
C ARG A 468 -35.41 -5.31 -21.66
N SER A 469 -35.46 -4.95 -22.93
CA SER A 469 -34.37 -4.32 -23.63
C SER A 469 -34.27 -2.85 -23.22
N SER A 470 -33.09 -2.40 -22.84
CA SER A 470 -32.81 -1.05 -22.35
C SER A 470 -31.70 -0.42 -23.18
N LYS A 471 -31.96 0.72 -23.83
CA LYS A 471 -30.94 1.45 -24.58
C LYS A 471 -29.88 2.04 -23.62
N HIS A 472 -28.61 1.98 -23.99
CA HIS A 472 -27.49 2.52 -23.24
C HIS A 472 -26.48 3.21 -24.15
N LEU A 473 -25.87 4.27 -23.63
CA LEU A 473 -24.71 4.92 -24.23
C LEU A 473 -23.42 4.33 -23.69
N PHE A 474 -22.43 4.17 -24.57
CA PHE A 474 -21.11 3.63 -24.30
C PHE A 474 -20.05 4.63 -24.78
N LEU A 475 -19.03 4.86 -23.95
CA LEU A 475 -17.82 5.55 -24.37
C LEU A 475 -16.96 4.58 -25.19
N ASP A 476 -16.68 4.94 -26.44
CA ASP A 476 -15.88 4.17 -27.39
C ASP A 476 -14.38 4.34 -27.08
N LEU A 477 -13.93 3.70 -26.00
CA LEU A 477 -12.52 3.67 -25.62
C LEU A 477 -11.59 3.16 -26.74
N PRO A 478 -11.95 2.13 -27.55
CA PRO A 478 -11.12 1.72 -28.69
C PRO A 478 -10.74 2.86 -29.63
N LYS A 479 -11.69 3.76 -29.98
CA LYS A 479 -11.38 4.93 -30.84
C LYS A 479 -10.40 5.92 -30.22
N LEU A 480 -10.33 5.98 -28.89
CA LEU A 480 -9.49 6.91 -28.13
C LEU A 480 -8.15 6.30 -27.72
N GLU A 481 -7.96 4.98 -27.90
CA GLU A 481 -6.81 4.23 -27.40
C GLU A 481 -5.47 4.80 -27.89
N SER A 482 -5.35 5.14 -29.18
CA SER A 482 -4.11 5.69 -29.73
C SER A 482 -3.73 7.06 -29.12
N GLN A 483 -4.71 7.94 -28.90
CA GLN A 483 -4.46 9.24 -28.26
C GLN A 483 -4.08 9.06 -26.78
N LEU A 484 -4.73 8.11 -26.11
CA LEU A 484 -4.42 7.76 -24.73
C LEU A 484 -2.99 7.23 -24.60
N GLU A 485 -2.55 6.32 -25.48
CA GLU A 485 -1.20 5.76 -25.47
C GLU A 485 -0.13 6.85 -25.63
N GLN A 486 -0.33 7.78 -26.56
CA GLN A 486 0.59 8.92 -26.76
C GLN A 486 0.70 9.79 -25.51
N TRP A 487 -0.43 10.09 -24.86
CA TRP A 487 -0.43 10.84 -23.62
C TRP A 487 0.22 10.05 -22.47
N LEU A 488 -0.07 8.75 -22.33
CA LEU A 488 0.49 7.89 -21.29
C LEU A 488 2.00 7.74 -21.41
N GLU A 489 2.55 7.61 -22.62
CA GLU A 489 4.00 7.55 -22.84
C GLU A 489 4.68 8.83 -22.34
N LYS A 490 4.09 10.00 -22.63
CA LYS A 490 4.60 11.29 -22.14
C LYS A 490 4.42 11.44 -20.62
N SER A 491 3.24 11.18 -20.08
CA SER A 491 2.93 11.38 -18.65
C SER A 491 3.74 10.43 -17.76
N THR A 492 3.87 9.16 -18.15
CA THR A 492 4.60 8.16 -17.33
C THR A 492 6.13 8.23 -17.44
N SER A 493 6.67 8.88 -18.48
CA SER A 493 8.11 9.11 -18.64
C SER A 493 8.59 10.37 -17.93
N THR A 494 7.75 11.40 -17.88
CA THR A 494 8.07 12.70 -17.24
C THR A 494 7.59 12.79 -15.79
N GLY A 495 6.51 12.08 -15.44
CA GLY A 495 5.91 12.10 -14.12
C GLY A 495 6.28 10.92 -13.21
N ASP A 496 6.24 11.17 -11.90
CA ASP A 496 6.49 10.22 -10.82
C ASP A 496 5.29 9.29 -10.53
N TRP A 497 4.80 8.59 -11.55
CA TRP A 497 3.77 7.56 -11.35
C TRP A 497 4.32 6.38 -10.54
N THR A 498 3.52 5.87 -9.61
CA THR A 498 3.88 4.67 -8.85
C THR A 498 3.96 3.43 -9.74
N ALA A 499 4.81 2.47 -9.37
CA ALA A 499 5.08 1.29 -10.19
C ALA A 499 3.82 0.44 -10.44
N ASN A 500 3.01 0.24 -9.39
CA ASN A 500 1.70 -0.43 -9.46
C ASN A 500 0.73 0.28 -10.42
N ALA A 501 0.65 1.61 -10.41
CA ALA A 501 -0.21 2.37 -11.31
C ALA A 501 0.21 2.19 -12.77
N LYS A 502 1.53 2.23 -13.06
CA LYS A 502 2.07 1.95 -14.40
C LYS A 502 1.72 0.52 -14.84
N GLN A 503 1.88 -0.47 -13.96
CA GLN A 503 1.61 -1.88 -14.27
C GLN A 503 0.13 -2.15 -14.55
N ILE A 504 -0.77 -1.63 -13.70
CA ILE A 504 -2.23 -1.79 -13.87
C ILE A 504 -2.67 -1.16 -15.19
N THR A 505 -2.21 0.06 -15.48
CA THR A 505 -2.54 0.76 -16.73
C THR A 505 -2.07 0.00 -17.96
N ARG A 506 -0.83 -0.49 -17.96
CA ARG A 506 -0.28 -1.31 -19.06
C ARG A 506 -1.05 -2.61 -19.26
N SER A 507 -1.53 -3.24 -18.19
CA SER A 507 -2.35 -4.45 -18.32
C SER A 507 -3.66 -4.14 -19.05
N TRP A 508 -4.32 -3.02 -18.73
CA TRP A 508 -5.55 -2.61 -19.38
C TRP A 508 -5.37 -2.33 -20.88
N LEU A 509 -4.27 -1.67 -21.26
CA LEU A 509 -3.94 -1.43 -22.67
C LEU A 509 -3.61 -2.74 -23.41
N ARG A 510 -2.79 -3.59 -22.81
CA ARG A 510 -2.39 -4.88 -23.42
C ARG A 510 -3.60 -5.76 -23.75
N ASP A 511 -4.62 -5.74 -22.90
CA ASP A 511 -5.82 -6.56 -23.07
C ASP A 511 -6.80 -5.98 -24.11
N GLY A 512 -6.52 -4.76 -24.61
CA GLY A 512 -7.35 -3.98 -25.54
C GLY A 512 -8.50 -3.26 -24.84
N LEU A 513 -8.66 -1.96 -25.12
CA LEU A 513 -9.78 -1.22 -24.53
C LEU A 513 -11.09 -1.65 -25.17
N LYS A 514 -12.16 -1.66 -24.38
CA LYS A 514 -13.52 -2.04 -24.81
C LYS A 514 -14.47 -0.88 -24.57
N PRO A 515 -15.54 -0.73 -25.37
CA PRO A 515 -16.57 0.25 -25.09
C PRO A 515 -17.13 0.07 -23.67
N ARG A 516 -17.29 1.17 -22.93
CA ARG A 516 -17.78 1.15 -21.54
C ARG A 516 -19.10 1.87 -21.42
N CYS A 517 -20.11 1.19 -20.88
CA CYS A 517 -21.43 1.78 -20.67
C CYS A 517 -21.36 2.93 -19.65
N ILE A 518 -21.73 4.13 -20.08
CA ILE A 518 -21.72 5.37 -19.29
C ILE A 518 -23.10 5.78 -18.78
N THR A 519 -24.13 4.96 -18.96
CA THR A 519 -25.50 5.26 -18.50
C THR A 519 -26.06 4.18 -17.60
N ARG A 520 -26.96 4.54 -16.68
CA ARG A 520 -27.65 3.60 -15.79
C ARG A 520 -29.11 3.97 -15.61
N ASP A 521 -29.93 2.95 -15.44
CA ASP A 521 -31.35 3.06 -15.08
C ASP A 521 -31.51 3.31 -13.57
N LEU A 522 -31.05 4.47 -13.11
CA LEU A 522 -31.18 4.94 -11.73
C LEU A 522 -31.89 6.29 -11.72
N LYS A 523 -32.45 6.66 -10.57
CA LYS A 523 -33.00 8.01 -10.36
C LYS A 523 -31.98 8.93 -9.70
N TRP A 524 -31.06 8.39 -8.89
CA TRP A 524 -30.01 9.16 -8.21
C TRP A 524 -28.68 9.17 -8.98
N GLY A 525 -28.49 10.21 -9.79
CA GLY A 525 -27.30 10.43 -10.62
C GLY A 525 -27.43 11.70 -11.46
N THR A 526 -26.35 12.09 -12.13
CA THR A 526 -26.38 13.20 -13.09
C THR A 526 -27.26 12.83 -14.30
N PRO A 527 -28.29 13.62 -14.65
CA PRO A 527 -29.20 13.29 -15.75
C PRO A 527 -28.51 13.36 -17.11
N VAL A 528 -28.83 12.40 -18.00
CA VAL A 528 -28.31 12.38 -19.37
C VAL A 528 -29.10 13.39 -20.22
N PRO A 529 -28.44 14.36 -20.89
CA PRO A 529 -29.14 15.44 -21.59
C PRO A 529 -29.64 15.03 -22.98
N HIS A 530 -30.11 13.78 -23.17
CA HIS A 530 -30.53 13.25 -24.46
C HIS A 530 -31.99 12.77 -24.40
N ALA A 531 -32.78 13.05 -25.45
CA ALA A 531 -34.22 12.80 -25.46
C ALA A 531 -34.59 11.32 -25.24
N ASP A 532 -33.80 10.40 -25.80
CA ASP A 532 -33.96 8.94 -25.63
C ASP A 532 -33.57 8.42 -24.24
N PHE A 533 -32.90 9.24 -23.42
CA PHE A 533 -32.30 8.84 -22.13
C PHE A 533 -32.85 9.66 -20.94
N LYS A 534 -34.01 10.31 -21.08
CA LYS A 534 -34.63 11.19 -20.05
C LYS A 534 -34.81 10.55 -18.67
N GLU A 535 -35.01 9.23 -18.62
CA GLU A 535 -35.20 8.50 -17.36
C GLU A 535 -33.91 7.85 -16.82
N LYS A 536 -32.76 8.15 -17.43
CA LYS A 536 -31.46 7.57 -17.11
C LYS A 536 -30.51 8.65 -16.59
N VAL A 537 -29.53 8.18 -15.85
CA VAL A 537 -28.44 9.00 -15.33
C VAL A 537 -27.10 8.49 -15.86
N PHE A 538 -26.07 9.33 -15.80
CA PHE A 538 -24.71 8.89 -16.03
C PHE A 538 -24.29 7.85 -14.99
N TYR A 539 -23.49 6.89 -15.43
CA TYR A 539 -22.88 5.93 -14.56
C TYR A 539 -21.81 6.62 -13.71
N VAL A 540 -21.84 6.40 -12.39
CA VAL A 540 -20.94 7.05 -11.43
C VAL A 540 -19.46 6.97 -11.82
N TRP A 541 -19.00 5.86 -12.42
CA TRP A 541 -17.60 5.73 -12.81
C TRP A 541 -17.20 6.50 -14.08
N PHE A 542 -18.17 7.09 -14.78
CA PHE A 542 -17.93 8.08 -15.85
C PHE A 542 -17.82 9.49 -15.25
N ASP A 543 -18.74 9.90 -14.38
CA ASP A 543 -18.82 11.30 -13.91
C ASP A 543 -18.22 11.57 -12.53
N ALA A 544 -17.89 10.56 -11.70
CA ALA A 544 -17.22 10.77 -10.42
C ALA A 544 -15.85 11.46 -10.58
N PRO A 545 -14.98 11.11 -11.56
CA PRO A 545 -13.76 11.89 -11.81
C PRO A 545 -14.02 13.32 -12.30
N ILE A 546 -15.15 13.58 -12.98
CA ILE A 546 -15.60 14.94 -13.33
C ILE A 546 -15.92 15.74 -12.05
N GLY A 547 -16.21 15.05 -10.95
CA GLY A 547 -16.31 15.60 -9.61
C GLY A 547 -15.14 16.49 -9.21
N TYR A 548 -13.90 16.20 -9.63
CA TYR A 548 -12.77 17.07 -9.31
C TYR A 548 -12.89 18.47 -9.95
N LEU A 549 -13.40 18.53 -11.19
CA LEU A 549 -13.63 19.77 -11.93
C LEU A 549 -14.77 20.54 -11.27
N SER A 550 -15.91 19.88 -11.02
CA SER A 550 -17.08 20.53 -10.44
C SER A 550 -16.87 20.99 -9.01
N ILE A 551 -16.11 20.26 -8.20
CA ILE A 551 -15.67 20.69 -6.88
C ILE A 551 -14.83 21.97 -6.99
N THR A 552 -13.93 22.04 -7.96
CA THR A 552 -13.12 23.26 -8.20
C THR A 552 -13.97 24.41 -8.75
N ALA A 553 -14.97 24.14 -9.58
CA ALA A 553 -15.92 25.12 -10.09
C ALA A 553 -16.83 25.71 -9.00
N ASN A 554 -17.17 24.91 -7.98
CA ASN A 554 -17.88 25.39 -6.79
C ASN A 554 -16.96 26.18 -5.84
N TYR A 555 -15.64 25.98 -5.92
CA TYR A 555 -14.65 26.75 -5.18
C TYR A 555 -14.35 28.11 -5.83
N THR A 556 -14.27 28.17 -7.15
CA THR A 556 -14.00 29.40 -7.90
C THR A 556 -14.63 29.36 -9.30
N SER A 557 -15.16 30.49 -9.76
CA SER A 557 -15.65 30.66 -11.13
C SER A 557 -14.54 30.51 -12.18
N GLU A 558 -13.27 30.72 -11.80
CA GLU A 558 -12.10 30.64 -12.69
C GLU A 558 -11.44 29.25 -12.69
N TRP A 559 -12.21 28.18 -12.41
CA TRP A 559 -11.72 26.81 -12.27
C TRP A 559 -11.00 26.27 -13.52
N GLU A 560 -11.37 26.77 -14.70
CA GLU A 560 -10.74 26.41 -15.97
C GLU A 560 -9.25 26.80 -16.01
N LYS A 561 -8.82 27.82 -15.25
CA LYS A 561 -7.39 28.15 -15.13
C LYS A 561 -6.58 27.00 -14.54
N TRP A 562 -7.20 26.15 -13.70
CA TRP A 562 -6.58 24.94 -13.15
C TRP A 562 -6.77 23.73 -14.07
N TRP A 563 -7.98 23.53 -14.57
CA TRP A 563 -8.39 22.29 -15.24
C TRP A 563 -8.32 22.31 -16.77
N LYS A 564 -8.10 23.47 -17.40
CA LYS A 564 -7.93 23.64 -18.85
C LYS A 564 -6.64 24.40 -19.19
N ASN A 565 -5.58 24.11 -18.44
CA ASN A 565 -4.28 24.80 -18.54
C ASN A 565 -3.09 23.84 -18.32
N PRO A 566 -2.93 22.81 -19.16
CA PRO A 566 -1.90 21.78 -19.01
C PRO A 566 -0.46 22.32 -19.15
N HIS A 567 -0.29 23.56 -19.60
CA HIS A 567 1.02 24.18 -19.77
C HIS A 567 1.57 24.83 -18.50
N GLN A 568 0.70 25.28 -17.59
CA GLN A 568 1.10 25.90 -16.33
C GLN A 568 0.82 25.06 -15.09
N VAL A 569 -0.01 24.01 -15.22
CA VAL A 569 -0.51 23.22 -14.09
C VAL A 569 0.02 21.79 -14.14
N GLU A 570 0.57 21.33 -13.03
CA GLU A 570 0.91 19.94 -12.78
C GLU A 570 -0.15 19.29 -11.89
N LEU A 571 -0.82 18.25 -12.40
CA LEU A 571 -1.85 17.51 -11.68
C LEU A 571 -1.29 16.25 -11.01
N TYR A 572 -1.49 16.17 -9.70
CA TYR A 572 -1.21 15.01 -8.85
C TYR A 572 -2.51 14.38 -8.36
N ASN A 573 -2.72 13.10 -8.62
CA ASN A 573 -3.88 12.35 -8.08
C ASN A 573 -3.40 11.28 -7.10
N PHE A 574 -3.93 11.31 -5.88
CA PHE A 574 -3.67 10.34 -4.82
C PHE A 574 -4.85 9.39 -4.63
N MET A 575 -4.60 8.09 -4.73
CA MET A 575 -5.65 7.07 -4.64
C MET A 575 -5.12 5.69 -4.20
N ALA A 576 -6.03 4.76 -3.91
CA ALA A 576 -5.70 3.34 -3.82
C ALA A 576 -5.70 2.69 -5.22
N LYS A 577 -5.03 1.54 -5.35
CA LYS A 577 -4.78 0.85 -6.63
C LYS A 577 -6.02 0.49 -7.45
N ASP A 578 -7.17 0.32 -6.80
CA ASP A 578 -8.46 0.02 -7.42
C ASP A 578 -8.99 1.16 -8.30
N ASN A 579 -8.65 2.41 -7.96
CA ASN A 579 -9.10 3.59 -8.71
C ASN A 579 -8.24 3.90 -9.95
N VAL A 580 -7.10 3.21 -10.12
CA VAL A 580 -6.13 3.50 -11.20
C VAL A 580 -6.78 3.50 -12.59
N PRO A 581 -7.54 2.47 -13.03
CA PRO A 581 -8.08 2.45 -14.39
C PRO A 581 -9.00 3.62 -14.72
N PHE A 582 -9.72 4.16 -13.73
CA PHE A 582 -10.60 5.30 -13.95
C PHE A 582 -9.82 6.60 -14.19
N HIS A 583 -8.63 6.72 -13.60
CA HIS A 583 -7.80 7.93 -13.67
C HIS A 583 -6.66 7.84 -14.70
N SER A 584 -6.31 6.63 -15.14
CA SER A 584 -5.31 6.41 -16.20
C SER A 584 -5.90 6.06 -17.55
N VAL A 585 -7.17 5.66 -17.63
CA VAL A 585 -7.85 5.27 -18.88
C VAL A 585 -9.15 6.05 -19.07
N VAL A 586 -10.17 5.79 -18.25
CA VAL A 586 -11.55 6.27 -18.52
C VAL A 586 -11.64 7.80 -18.55
N PHE A 587 -11.15 8.45 -17.51
CA PHE A 587 -11.21 9.90 -17.40
C PHE A 587 -10.28 10.61 -18.40
N PRO A 588 -9.01 10.23 -18.57
CA PRO A 588 -8.17 10.77 -19.64
C PRO A 588 -8.78 10.60 -21.04
N CYS A 589 -9.36 9.44 -21.38
CA CYS A 589 -10.08 9.26 -22.64
C CYS A 589 -11.25 10.24 -22.79
N SER A 590 -12.03 10.44 -21.73
CA SER A 590 -13.16 11.37 -21.74
C SER A 590 -12.71 12.81 -21.99
N LEU A 591 -11.61 13.23 -21.34
CA LEU A 591 -11.06 14.57 -21.48
C LEU A 591 -10.34 14.79 -22.82
N LEU A 592 -9.57 13.80 -23.30
CA LEU A 592 -8.93 13.82 -24.62
C LEU A 592 -9.96 13.86 -25.74
N GLY A 593 -11.00 13.02 -25.66
CA GLY A 593 -12.08 12.98 -26.63
C GLY A 593 -12.92 14.26 -26.63
N ALA A 594 -13.05 14.95 -25.50
CA ALA A 594 -13.72 16.25 -25.43
C ALA A 594 -12.93 17.38 -26.12
N GLN A 595 -11.61 17.21 -26.32
CA GLN A 595 -10.72 18.14 -27.04
C GLN A 595 -10.83 19.60 -26.58
N ASP A 596 -10.85 19.82 -25.26
CA ASP A 596 -11.09 21.15 -24.66
C ASP A 596 -9.91 21.63 -23.81
N ASN A 597 -8.70 21.27 -24.23
CA ASN A 597 -7.44 21.66 -23.59
C ASN A 597 -7.35 21.30 -22.09
N TYR A 598 -7.93 20.18 -21.69
CA TYR A 598 -7.95 19.76 -20.29
C TYR A 598 -6.55 19.46 -19.73
N THR A 599 -6.34 19.83 -18.46
CA THR A 599 -5.21 19.39 -17.63
C THR A 599 -5.39 17.92 -17.28
N LEU A 600 -4.51 17.06 -17.80
CA LEU A 600 -4.48 15.63 -17.51
C LEU A 600 -3.48 15.30 -16.41
N VAL A 601 -3.62 14.14 -15.77
CA VAL A 601 -2.74 13.76 -14.65
C VAL A 601 -1.28 13.66 -15.08
N ASN A 602 -0.40 14.37 -14.36
CA ASN A 602 1.04 14.31 -14.54
C ASN A 602 1.64 13.22 -13.62
N HIS A 603 1.13 13.10 -12.38
CA HIS A 603 1.63 12.17 -11.38
C HIS A 603 0.47 11.37 -10.76
N LEU A 604 0.38 10.08 -11.11
CA LEU A 604 -0.61 9.17 -10.52
C LEU A 604 0.01 8.39 -9.35
N ILE A 605 -0.38 8.74 -8.12
CA ILE A 605 0.16 8.17 -6.89
C ILE A 605 -0.83 7.15 -6.32
N ALA A 606 -0.60 5.87 -6.63
CA ALA A 606 -1.43 4.77 -6.15
C ALA A 606 -0.75 3.99 -5.02
N THR A 607 -1.43 3.81 -3.89
CA THR A 607 -0.96 2.94 -2.80
C THR A 607 -1.52 1.52 -2.90
N GLU A 608 -0.79 0.59 -2.29
CA GLU A 608 -1.30 -0.74 -1.94
C GLU A 608 -2.28 -0.65 -0.75
N TYR A 609 -2.82 -1.77 -0.29
CA TYR A 609 -3.80 -1.77 0.80
C TYR A 609 -3.15 -1.73 2.19
N LEU A 610 -3.82 -1.07 3.12
CA LEU A 610 -3.58 -1.23 4.55
C LEU A 610 -4.56 -2.26 5.10
N ASN A 611 -4.03 -3.37 5.59
CA ASN A 611 -4.74 -4.38 6.36
C ASN A 611 -4.82 -3.98 7.85
N TYR A 612 -5.66 -4.66 8.61
CA TYR A 612 -5.83 -4.44 10.05
C TYR A 612 -5.49 -5.72 10.80
N GLU A 613 -4.39 -5.68 11.57
CA GLU A 613 -3.75 -6.85 12.16
C GLU A 613 -3.52 -7.93 11.10
N ASP A 614 -4.06 -9.13 11.30
CA ASP A 614 -4.00 -10.30 10.43
C ASP A 614 -5.18 -10.37 9.43
N THR A 615 -6.03 -9.35 9.36
CA THR A 615 -7.28 -9.37 8.59
C THR A 615 -7.55 -8.06 7.85
N LYS A 616 -8.71 -7.97 7.19
CA LYS A 616 -9.19 -6.75 6.51
C LYS A 616 -10.16 -5.99 7.40
N PHE A 617 -10.17 -4.66 7.24
CA PHE A 617 -11.22 -3.81 7.80
C PHE A 617 -12.61 -4.33 7.42
N SER A 618 -13.51 -4.42 8.39
CA SER A 618 -14.88 -4.92 8.16
C SER A 618 -15.87 -4.24 9.10
N LYS A 619 -16.72 -3.37 8.54
CA LYS A 619 -17.77 -2.70 9.29
C LYS A 619 -18.83 -3.69 9.79
N SER A 620 -19.20 -4.68 8.97
CA SER A 620 -20.20 -5.69 9.34
C SER A 620 -19.76 -6.60 10.48
N ARG A 621 -18.45 -6.92 10.56
CA ARG A 621 -17.88 -7.73 11.65
C ARG A 621 -17.37 -6.90 12.84
N GLY A 622 -17.43 -5.57 12.75
CA GLY A 622 -16.87 -4.67 13.76
C GLY A 622 -15.35 -4.77 13.91
N VAL A 623 -14.64 -5.10 12.83
CA VAL A 623 -13.19 -5.30 12.81
C VAL A 623 -12.50 -4.08 12.21
N GLY A 624 -11.56 -3.50 12.95
CA GLY A 624 -10.75 -2.37 12.53
C GLY A 624 -11.21 -1.03 13.10
N VAL A 625 -10.30 -0.05 13.00
CA VAL A 625 -10.55 1.33 13.44
C VAL A 625 -11.13 2.15 12.29
N PHE A 626 -12.28 2.76 12.54
CA PHE A 626 -12.93 3.70 11.63
C PHE A 626 -12.62 5.14 12.04
N GLY A 627 -12.66 6.07 11.07
CA GLY A 627 -12.20 7.44 11.28
C GLY A 627 -12.99 8.21 12.35
N ASP A 628 -14.27 7.90 12.52
CA ASP A 628 -15.14 8.45 13.57
C ASP A 628 -14.79 7.92 14.97
N MET A 629 -14.22 6.72 15.06
CA MET A 629 -13.84 6.06 16.32
C MET A 629 -12.44 6.45 16.79
N ALA A 630 -11.56 6.88 15.88
CA ALA A 630 -10.16 7.20 16.18
C ALA A 630 -10.03 8.29 17.26
N LYS A 631 -10.90 9.30 17.23
CA LYS A 631 -10.94 10.40 18.21
C LYS A 631 -11.28 9.94 19.63
N ASP A 632 -12.06 8.87 19.76
CA ASP A 632 -12.55 8.37 21.05
C ASP A 632 -11.56 7.40 21.73
N THR A 633 -10.39 7.19 21.13
CA THR A 633 -9.33 6.33 21.69
C THR A 633 -8.47 7.02 22.75
N GLY A 634 -8.55 8.36 22.84
CA GLY A 634 -7.64 9.17 23.64
C GLY A 634 -6.25 9.34 23.04
N ILE A 635 -5.97 8.73 21.87
CA ILE A 635 -4.71 8.90 21.15
C ILE A 635 -4.83 10.14 20.24
N PRO A 636 -3.91 11.12 20.34
CA PRO A 636 -3.94 12.33 19.50
C PRO A 636 -3.83 12.01 18.01
N SER A 637 -4.47 12.83 17.17
CA SER A 637 -4.48 12.65 15.71
C SER A 637 -3.07 12.53 15.10
N ASP A 638 -2.11 13.30 15.60
CA ASP A 638 -0.74 13.30 15.07
C ASP A 638 -0.02 11.96 15.31
N VAL A 639 -0.35 11.24 16.39
CA VAL A 639 0.19 9.89 16.63
C VAL A 639 -0.38 8.90 15.62
N TRP A 640 -1.66 9.02 15.26
CA TRP A 640 -2.26 8.25 14.16
C TRP A 640 -1.60 8.58 12.82
N ARG A 641 -1.44 9.88 12.52
CA ARG A 641 -0.78 10.33 11.28
C ARG A 641 0.64 9.77 11.18
N PHE A 642 1.45 9.91 12.23
CA PHE A 642 2.80 9.38 12.30
C PHE A 642 2.83 7.89 12.00
N TYR A 643 2.04 7.10 12.73
CA TYR A 643 2.10 5.64 12.58
C TYR A 643 1.64 5.20 11.19
N LEU A 644 0.53 5.73 10.70
CA LEU A 644 0.02 5.39 9.36
C LEU A 644 1.00 5.78 8.24
N LEU A 645 1.71 6.90 8.38
CA LEU A 645 2.73 7.34 7.44
C LEU A 645 4.02 6.52 7.55
N TYR A 646 4.37 6.08 8.76
CA TYR A 646 5.49 5.19 9.02
C TYR A 646 5.29 3.81 8.36
N VAL A 647 4.06 3.29 8.35
CA VAL A 647 3.67 2.03 7.69
C VAL A 647 2.90 2.25 6.37
N ARG A 648 3.12 3.38 5.69
CA ARG A 648 2.40 3.70 4.44
C ARG A 648 2.62 2.58 3.39
N PRO A 649 1.56 2.00 2.81
CA PRO A 649 1.66 0.87 1.86
C PRO A 649 2.08 1.34 0.46
N GLU A 650 3.37 1.61 0.26
CA GLU A 650 3.89 2.14 -1.03
C GLU A 650 4.17 1.05 -2.06
N GLY A 651 5.01 0.07 -1.72
CA GLY A 651 5.44 -1.00 -2.65
C GLY A 651 4.69 -2.31 -2.49
N GLN A 652 4.10 -2.54 -1.32
CA GLN A 652 3.34 -3.74 -0.97
C GLN A 652 2.28 -3.40 0.08
N ASP A 653 1.32 -4.29 0.27
CA ASP A 653 0.35 -4.19 1.36
C ASP A 653 1.08 -4.06 2.72
N SER A 654 0.52 -3.25 3.61
CA SER A 654 1.01 -3.10 4.99
C SER A 654 -0.10 -3.46 5.96
N ALA A 655 0.23 -3.71 7.23
CA ALA A 655 -0.76 -4.03 8.27
C ALA A 655 -0.67 -3.02 9.41
N PHE A 656 -1.80 -2.48 9.82
CA PHE A 656 -1.89 -1.75 11.08
C PHE A 656 -1.81 -2.74 12.24
N SER A 657 -0.89 -2.55 13.19
CA SER A 657 -0.86 -3.34 14.42
C SER A 657 -0.82 -2.45 15.65
N TRP A 658 -1.67 -2.74 16.63
CA TRP A 658 -1.71 -2.03 17.90
C TRP A 658 -0.39 -2.14 18.68
N ALA A 659 0.23 -3.32 18.65
CA ALA A 659 1.49 -3.58 19.33
C ALA A 659 2.63 -2.78 18.69
N ASP A 660 2.71 -2.76 17.36
CA ASP A 660 3.72 -2.01 16.62
C ASP A 660 3.48 -0.49 16.73
N MET A 661 2.23 -0.02 16.73
CA MET A 661 1.90 1.39 17.00
C MET A 661 2.44 1.84 18.37
N ALA A 662 2.21 1.04 19.41
CA ALA A 662 2.72 1.33 20.74
C ALA A 662 4.26 1.32 20.79
N LEU A 663 4.88 0.34 20.13
CA LEU A 663 6.34 0.23 20.02
C LEU A 663 6.93 1.47 19.33
N LYS A 664 6.43 1.84 18.14
CA LYS A 664 6.95 2.98 17.38
C LYS A 664 6.66 4.32 18.04
N ASN A 665 5.52 4.49 18.71
CA ASN A 665 5.30 5.67 19.55
C ASN A 665 6.37 5.76 20.64
N ASN A 666 6.57 4.69 21.39
CA ASN A 666 7.46 4.72 22.55
C ASN A 666 8.94 4.80 22.14
N SER A 667 9.35 4.13 21.06
CA SER A 667 10.73 4.14 20.59
C SER A 667 11.09 5.37 19.76
N GLU A 668 10.28 5.72 18.74
CA GLU A 668 10.62 6.79 17.80
C GLU A 668 10.11 8.15 18.23
N LEU A 669 8.87 8.25 18.70
CA LEU A 669 8.33 9.53 19.15
C LEU A 669 8.84 9.88 20.55
N LEU A 670 8.65 9.02 21.55
CA LEU A 670 8.99 9.35 22.93
C LEU A 670 10.51 9.32 23.18
N ASN A 671 11.17 8.19 22.89
CA ASN A 671 12.57 7.99 23.27
C ASN A 671 13.60 8.61 22.30
N ASN A 672 13.19 8.95 21.07
CA ASN A 672 14.07 9.56 20.07
C ASN A 672 13.70 11.03 19.81
N LEU A 673 12.67 11.30 19.01
CA LEU A 673 12.31 12.65 18.56
C LEU A 673 11.95 13.58 19.73
N GLY A 674 11.03 13.14 20.58
CA GLY A 674 10.58 13.85 21.77
C GLY A 674 11.68 14.03 22.79
N ASN A 675 12.45 12.98 23.08
CA ASN A 675 13.59 13.07 24.00
C ASN A 675 14.59 14.14 23.56
N PHE A 676 14.96 14.17 22.28
CA PHE A 676 15.88 15.16 21.74
C PHE A 676 15.35 16.59 21.91
N ILE A 677 14.14 16.86 21.40
CA ILE A 677 13.55 18.21 21.42
C ILE A 677 13.31 18.69 22.85
N ASN A 678 12.78 17.82 23.72
CA ASN A 678 12.55 18.14 25.13
C ASN A 678 13.87 18.50 25.83
N ARG A 679 14.96 17.74 25.61
CA ARG A 679 16.27 18.03 26.20
C ARG A 679 16.85 19.34 25.69
N ALA A 680 16.77 19.58 24.38
CA ALA A 680 17.27 20.80 23.75
C ALA A 680 16.61 22.05 24.37
N GLY A 681 15.27 22.09 24.44
CA GLY A 681 14.55 23.21 25.06
C GLY A 681 14.72 23.30 26.58
N MET A 682 14.76 22.16 27.28
CA MET A 682 14.96 22.11 28.73
C MET A 682 16.33 22.67 29.14
N PHE A 683 17.40 22.38 28.39
CA PHE A 683 18.72 22.90 28.70
C PHE A 683 18.80 24.43 28.53
N VAL A 684 18.19 24.99 27.50
CA VAL A 684 18.08 26.46 27.34
C VAL A 684 17.36 27.09 28.54
N THR A 685 16.20 26.53 28.92
CA THR A 685 15.40 27.06 30.03
C THR A 685 16.12 26.94 31.37
N LYS A 686 16.74 25.77 31.64
CA LYS A 686 17.30 25.42 32.94
C LYS A 686 18.67 26.06 33.20
N PHE A 687 19.49 26.18 32.16
CA PHE A 687 20.90 26.57 32.32
C PHE A 687 21.20 27.97 31.79
N PHE A 688 20.35 28.52 30.93
CA PHE A 688 20.58 29.80 30.24
C PHE A 688 19.37 30.74 30.33
N GLU A 689 18.55 30.60 31.37
CA GLU A 689 17.42 31.50 31.69
C GLU A 689 16.41 31.69 30.54
N GLY A 690 16.26 30.65 29.71
CA GLY A 690 15.38 30.67 28.54
C GLY A 690 15.93 31.41 27.33
N CYS A 691 17.19 31.85 27.35
CA CYS A 691 17.85 32.52 26.23
C CYS A 691 18.85 31.57 25.56
N VAL A 692 18.83 31.51 24.23
CA VAL A 692 19.77 30.70 23.46
C VAL A 692 21.20 31.20 23.70
N PRO A 693 22.15 30.34 24.11
CA PRO A 693 23.52 30.75 24.40
C PRO A 693 24.32 31.08 23.14
N VAL A 694 25.49 31.71 23.33
CA VAL A 694 26.49 31.89 22.27
C VAL A 694 26.99 30.53 21.79
N MET A 695 27.17 30.39 20.47
CA MET A 695 27.61 29.16 19.82
C MET A 695 28.96 29.36 19.15
N GLU A 696 30.01 28.85 19.77
CA GLU A 696 31.36 28.77 19.19
C GLU A 696 31.59 27.37 18.66
N LEU A 697 31.49 27.22 17.33
CA LEU A 697 31.49 25.93 16.65
C LEU A 697 32.91 25.33 16.64
N GLN A 698 33.01 24.11 17.15
CA GLN A 698 34.16 23.22 17.03
C GLN A 698 33.99 22.28 15.83
N GLU A 699 35.05 21.54 15.50
CA GLU A 699 35.04 20.59 14.39
C GLU A 699 33.89 19.57 14.47
N GLU A 700 33.63 19.02 15.66
CA GLU A 700 32.51 18.09 15.88
C GLU A 700 31.13 18.73 15.64
N ASP A 701 30.99 20.03 15.85
CA ASP A 701 29.76 20.77 15.57
C ASP A 701 29.58 20.93 14.07
N LYS A 702 30.65 21.31 13.36
CA LYS A 702 30.63 21.43 11.90
C LYS A 702 30.28 20.09 11.24
N LYS A 703 30.83 18.98 11.74
CA LYS A 703 30.47 17.61 11.30
C LYS A 703 28.97 17.34 11.50
N LEU A 704 28.41 17.66 12.66
CA LEU A 704 26.98 17.51 12.92
C LEU A 704 26.13 18.37 11.98
N LEU A 705 26.48 19.65 11.80
CA LEU A 705 25.75 20.55 10.91
C LEU A 705 25.72 20.03 9.47
N ALA A 706 26.84 19.48 8.99
CA ALA A 706 26.93 18.85 7.68
C ALA A 706 26.08 17.58 7.57
N LEU A 707 26.07 16.70 8.59
CA LEU A 707 25.19 15.53 8.63
C LEU A 707 23.71 15.92 8.59
N VAL A 708 23.30 16.89 9.41
CA VAL A 708 21.91 17.38 9.43
C VAL A 708 21.52 18.00 8.09
N SER A 709 22.43 18.75 7.46
CA SER A 709 22.21 19.33 6.14
C SER A 709 22.05 18.26 5.06
N TRP A 710 22.83 17.18 5.13
CA TRP A 710 22.70 16.05 4.22
C TRP A 710 21.37 15.31 4.41
N GLU A 711 20.99 14.99 5.64
CA GLU A 711 19.69 14.36 5.96
C GLU A 711 18.51 15.21 5.47
N LEU A 712 18.59 16.54 5.63
CA LEU A 712 17.61 17.49 5.10
C LEU A 712 17.51 17.43 3.57
N GLN A 713 18.64 17.37 2.87
CA GLN A 713 18.67 17.22 1.41
C GLN A 713 18.05 15.89 0.97
N GLN A 714 18.35 14.79 1.67
CA GLN A 714 17.75 13.48 1.37
C GLN A 714 16.23 13.48 1.58
N TYR A 715 15.76 14.10 2.67
CA TYR A 715 14.34 14.32 2.92
C TYR A 715 13.66 15.02 1.73
N ILE A 716 14.23 16.14 1.25
CA ILE A 716 13.69 16.91 0.13
C ILE A 716 13.70 16.07 -1.16
N GLN A 717 14.79 15.37 -1.47
CA GLN A 717 14.90 14.52 -2.65
C GLN A 717 13.85 13.40 -2.68
N LEU A 718 13.55 12.82 -1.52
CA LEU A 718 12.54 11.78 -1.38
C LEU A 718 11.12 12.35 -1.48
N MET A 719 10.85 13.48 -0.82
CA MET A 719 9.54 14.15 -0.87
C MET A 719 9.21 14.68 -2.26
N ASP A 720 10.20 15.16 -3.01
CA ASP A 720 10.05 15.57 -4.42
C ASP A 720 9.60 14.42 -5.32
N LYS A 721 9.92 13.18 -4.94
CA LYS A 721 9.50 11.94 -5.61
C LYS A 721 8.40 11.19 -4.87
N ILE A 722 7.70 11.87 -3.94
CA ILE A 722 6.57 11.34 -3.18
C ILE A 722 6.92 10.03 -2.42
N LYS A 723 8.18 9.88 -1.99
CA LYS A 723 8.64 8.78 -1.11
C LYS A 723 8.38 9.12 0.36
N ILE A 724 7.10 9.28 0.68
CA ILE A 724 6.61 9.82 1.95
C ILE A 724 7.09 8.97 3.13
N ARG A 725 7.05 7.64 3.01
CA ARG A 725 7.47 6.73 4.08
C ARG A 725 8.96 6.85 4.39
N ASP A 726 9.80 6.88 3.35
CA ASP A 726 11.25 6.91 3.53
C ASP A 726 11.75 8.28 3.97
N ALA A 727 11.13 9.37 3.49
CA ALA A 727 11.44 10.73 3.95
C ALA A 727 11.26 10.90 5.47
N LEU A 728 10.26 10.25 6.08
CA LEU A 728 10.05 10.29 7.54
C LEU A 728 11.27 9.75 8.31
N LYS A 729 12.01 8.80 7.76
CA LYS A 729 13.20 8.22 8.41
C LYS A 729 14.30 9.26 8.59
N HIS A 730 14.47 10.18 7.63
CA HIS A 730 15.47 11.25 7.71
C HIS A 730 15.16 12.24 8.85
N ILE A 731 13.87 12.52 9.12
CA ILE A 731 13.46 13.30 10.30
C ILE A 731 13.92 12.58 11.59
N LEU A 732 13.66 11.28 11.68
CA LEU A 732 14.03 10.46 12.83
C LEU A 732 15.55 10.28 12.98
N ASN A 733 16.31 10.27 11.87
CA ASN A 733 17.77 10.22 11.88
C ASN A 733 18.37 11.52 12.41
N ILE A 734 17.87 12.67 11.99
CA ILE A 734 18.31 13.97 12.51
C ILE A 734 18.15 14.02 14.03
N SER A 735 17.03 13.53 14.58
CA SER A 735 16.86 13.45 16.04
C SER A 735 17.78 12.43 16.70
N ARG A 736 18.12 11.30 16.04
CA ARG A 736 19.13 10.34 16.56
C ARG A 736 20.51 10.96 16.63
N HIS A 737 20.95 11.65 15.57
CA HIS A 737 22.21 12.39 15.56
C HIS A 737 22.24 13.46 16.65
N GLY A 738 21.15 14.21 16.82
CA GLY A 738 21.00 15.17 17.90
C GLY A 738 21.08 14.54 19.31
N ASN A 739 20.42 13.40 19.53
CA ASN A 739 20.51 12.66 20.78
C ASN A 739 21.93 12.19 21.08
N GLN A 740 22.61 11.60 20.09
CA GLN A 740 24.00 11.14 20.21
C GLN A 740 24.94 12.32 20.52
N TYR A 741 24.78 13.44 19.81
CA TYR A 741 25.56 14.64 20.02
C TYR A 741 25.41 15.19 21.45
N ILE A 742 24.17 15.35 21.93
CA ILE A 742 23.91 15.74 23.31
C ILE A 742 24.53 14.73 24.29
N GLN A 743 24.44 13.43 24.00
CA GLN A 743 24.89 12.39 24.90
C GLN A 743 26.41 12.34 25.05
N VAL A 744 27.15 12.44 23.95
CA VAL A 744 28.62 12.44 23.96
C VAL A 744 29.17 13.72 24.61
N ASN A 745 28.49 14.85 24.42
CA ASN A 745 28.95 16.13 24.96
C ASN A 745 28.57 16.39 26.42
N GLU A 746 27.59 15.69 26.97
CA GLU A 746 27.14 15.81 28.36
C GLU A 746 26.99 17.27 28.87
N PRO A 747 26.23 18.15 28.17
CA PRO A 747 26.13 19.58 28.53
C PRO A 747 25.62 19.82 29.96
N TRP A 748 24.80 18.92 30.50
CA TRP A 748 24.31 18.98 31.89
C TRP A 748 25.39 18.75 32.95
N LYS A 749 26.53 18.15 32.57
CA LYS A 749 27.71 18.05 33.41
C LYS A 749 28.65 19.23 33.15
N LYS A 750 29.01 19.48 31.88
CA LYS A 750 29.95 20.53 31.47
C LYS A 750 29.54 21.94 31.94
N ILE A 751 28.24 22.22 32.07
CA ILE A 751 27.74 23.50 32.60
C ILE A 751 28.16 23.79 34.06
N LYS A 752 28.54 22.76 34.82
CA LYS A 752 29.02 22.87 36.21
C LYS A 752 30.55 23.00 36.30
N GLY A 753 31.22 22.97 35.15
CA GLY A 753 32.67 23.06 35.02
C GLY A 753 33.20 24.48 34.96
N GLY A 754 34.45 24.62 34.51
CA GLY A 754 35.10 25.91 34.27
C GLY A 754 34.55 26.66 33.04
N ASP A 755 35.07 27.85 32.76
CA ASP A 755 34.54 28.73 31.69
C ASP A 755 34.52 28.05 30.31
N SER A 756 35.58 27.32 29.95
CA SER A 756 35.65 26.57 28.68
C SER A 756 34.60 25.45 28.60
N GLU A 757 34.33 24.74 29.69
CA GLU A 757 33.30 23.68 29.72
C GLU A 757 31.89 24.29 29.66
N ARG A 758 31.67 25.41 30.34
CA ARG A 758 30.41 26.17 30.28
C ARG A 758 30.14 26.69 28.88
N GLN A 759 31.16 27.22 28.21
CA GLN A 759 31.07 27.66 26.81
C GLN A 759 30.73 26.48 25.88
N ARG A 760 31.38 25.32 26.06
CA ARG A 760 31.03 24.10 25.31
C ARG A 760 29.60 23.66 25.54
N ALA A 761 29.13 23.66 26.79
CA ALA A 761 27.74 23.36 27.12
C ALA A 761 26.77 24.34 26.46
N GLY A 762 27.17 25.62 26.37
CA GLY A 762 26.48 26.67 25.61
C GLY A 762 26.34 26.31 24.13
N THR A 763 27.45 26.10 23.42
CA THR A 763 27.43 25.74 21.99
C THR A 763 26.54 24.52 21.73
N VAL A 764 26.72 23.44 22.50
CA VAL A 764 25.95 22.20 22.34
C VAL A 764 24.45 22.44 22.51
N THR A 765 24.08 23.26 23.50
CA THR A 765 22.68 23.60 23.77
C THR A 765 22.09 24.46 22.63
N GLY A 766 22.83 25.47 22.17
CA GLY A 766 22.41 26.36 21.09
C GLY A 766 22.26 25.66 19.74
N VAL A 767 23.20 24.77 19.39
CA VAL A 767 23.11 23.95 18.18
C VAL A 767 21.91 22.99 18.28
N SER A 768 21.74 22.32 19.41
CA SER A 768 20.65 21.36 19.61
C SER A 768 19.26 21.99 19.48
N VAL A 769 19.03 23.18 20.04
CA VAL A 769 17.73 23.86 19.95
C VAL A 769 17.42 24.35 18.54
N ASN A 770 18.45 24.69 17.76
CA ASN A 770 18.30 25.01 16.34
C ASN A 770 17.97 23.78 15.48
N ILE A 771 18.56 22.60 15.77
CA ILE A 771 18.15 21.34 15.14
C ILE A 771 16.68 21.03 15.50
N ALA A 772 16.26 21.26 16.75
CA ALA A 772 14.86 21.12 17.15
C ALA A 772 13.92 22.07 16.37
N CYS A 773 14.37 23.29 16.07
CA CYS A 773 13.64 24.22 15.21
C CYS A 773 13.51 23.69 13.78
N LEU A 774 14.58 23.16 13.17
CA LEU A 774 14.52 22.52 11.85
C LEU A 774 13.55 21.32 11.84
N LEU A 775 13.65 20.44 12.83
CA LEU A 775 12.77 19.28 12.96
C LEU A 775 11.30 19.70 13.01
N SER A 776 10.98 20.81 13.67
CA SER A 776 9.61 21.35 13.69
C SER A 776 9.08 21.67 12.29
N VAL A 777 9.93 22.15 11.38
CA VAL A 777 9.57 22.49 9.99
C VAL A 777 9.39 21.22 9.16
N MET A 778 10.36 20.29 9.21
CA MET A 778 10.30 19.03 8.47
C MET A 778 9.13 18.13 8.91
N LEU A 779 8.74 18.22 10.19
CA LEU A 779 7.64 17.44 10.76
C LEU A 779 6.27 18.01 10.38
N PHE A 780 6.17 19.27 9.93
CA PHE A 780 4.88 19.92 9.63
C PHE A 780 3.98 19.13 8.67
N PRO A 781 4.49 18.53 7.58
CA PRO A 781 3.66 17.70 6.71
C PRO A 781 3.11 16.45 7.40
N TYR A 782 3.82 15.90 8.38
CA TYR A 782 3.51 14.62 9.03
C TYR A 782 2.64 14.80 10.29
N MET A 783 3.06 15.68 11.20
CA MET A 783 2.44 15.92 12.52
C MET A 783 2.26 17.43 12.72
N PRO A 784 1.25 18.04 12.06
CA PRO A 784 1.10 19.50 12.03
C PRO A 784 0.87 20.14 13.40
N ALA A 785 0.17 19.49 14.34
CA ALA A 785 -0.08 20.03 15.67
C ALA A 785 1.18 19.98 16.55
N VAL A 786 1.93 18.87 16.50
CA VAL A 786 3.21 18.74 17.21
C VAL A 786 4.24 19.71 16.64
N SER A 787 4.29 19.84 15.32
CA SER A 787 5.12 20.82 14.63
C SER A 787 4.84 22.25 15.10
N GLN A 788 3.57 22.64 15.23
CA GLN A 788 3.19 23.94 15.78
C GLN A 788 3.57 24.07 17.27
N THR A 789 3.32 23.04 18.07
CA THR A 789 3.66 23.01 19.50
C THR A 789 5.15 23.24 19.71
N ILE A 790 6.02 22.60 18.93
CA ILE A 790 7.47 22.81 19.01
C ILE A 790 7.82 24.26 18.70
N ARG A 791 7.28 24.83 17.62
CA ARG A 791 7.53 26.23 17.27
C ARG A 791 7.08 27.21 18.36
N ASP A 792 5.92 26.97 18.96
CA ASP A 792 5.40 27.80 20.06
C ASP A 792 6.30 27.71 21.29
N GLN A 793 6.73 26.50 21.67
CA GLN A 793 7.67 26.30 22.79
C GLN A 793 9.03 26.93 22.53
N LEU A 794 9.51 26.93 21.28
CA LEU A 794 10.77 27.56 20.89
C LEU A 794 10.64 29.06 20.60
N ASN A 795 9.42 29.59 20.58
CA ASN A 795 9.11 30.93 20.07
C ASN A 795 9.77 31.17 18.70
N ALA A 796 9.66 30.19 17.80
CA ALA A 796 10.40 30.18 16.55
C ALA A 796 9.91 31.31 15.62
N PRO A 797 10.81 32.05 14.94
CA PRO A 797 10.41 33.08 13.99
C PRO A 797 9.52 32.50 12.87
N PRO A 798 8.41 33.16 12.49
CA PRO A 798 7.51 32.65 11.44
C PRO A 798 8.21 32.38 10.09
N SER A 799 9.31 33.09 9.80
CA SER A 799 10.10 32.92 8.58
C SER A 799 10.82 31.58 8.48
N CYS A 800 11.05 30.86 9.60
CA CYS A 800 11.80 29.59 9.59
C CYS A 800 11.14 28.51 8.74
N ILE A 801 9.81 28.55 8.61
CA ILE A 801 9.01 27.58 7.87
C ILE A 801 9.34 27.59 6.38
N ASN A 802 9.56 28.77 5.80
CA ASN A 802 9.80 28.92 4.37
C ASN A 802 11.29 28.78 4.03
N THR A 803 12.15 29.43 4.83
CA THR A 803 13.58 29.53 4.49
C THR A 803 14.32 28.20 4.50
N MET A 804 13.95 27.24 5.37
CA MET A 804 14.75 26.01 5.53
C MET A 804 14.49 24.94 4.46
N LEU A 805 13.33 24.97 3.79
CA LEU A 805 12.95 23.98 2.78
C LEU A 805 12.91 24.55 1.35
N GLU A 806 13.16 25.84 1.16
CA GLU A 806 13.38 26.43 -0.16
C GLU A 806 14.62 25.81 -0.87
N GLY A 807 14.59 25.77 -2.21
CA GLY A 807 15.67 25.21 -3.01
C GLY A 807 16.01 23.76 -2.63
N ASN A 808 17.29 23.47 -2.39
CA ASN A 808 17.77 22.15 -1.95
C ASN A 808 17.71 21.96 -0.42
N GLY A 809 17.06 22.87 0.31
CA GLY A 809 17.06 22.91 1.76
C GLY A 809 18.33 23.55 2.31
N THR A 810 18.19 24.31 3.38
CA THR A 810 19.31 25.05 3.97
C THR A 810 19.16 25.07 5.49
N PHE A 811 20.07 24.38 6.18
CA PHE A 811 20.08 24.40 7.64
C PHE A 811 20.84 25.63 8.15
N VAL A 812 20.08 26.60 8.66
CA VAL A 812 20.60 27.88 9.17
C VAL A 812 20.40 28.03 10.66
N CYS A 813 21.20 28.90 11.29
CA CYS A 813 21.00 29.32 12.67
C CYS A 813 19.73 30.20 12.79
N SER A 814 18.58 29.56 12.97
CA SER A 814 17.27 30.23 13.11
C SER A 814 17.03 30.88 14.46
N LEU A 815 17.64 30.36 15.51
CA LEU A 815 17.54 30.87 16.87
C LEU A 815 18.93 31.36 17.25
N SER A 816 19.19 32.65 17.06
CA SER A 816 20.47 33.27 17.36
C SER A 816 20.72 33.36 18.86
N ALA A 817 21.98 33.57 19.25
CA ALA A 817 22.31 33.85 20.64
C ALA A 817 21.49 35.04 21.17
N GLY A 818 20.95 34.91 22.38
CA GLY A 818 20.03 35.87 22.99
C GLY A 818 18.55 35.69 22.63
N HIS A 819 18.21 34.84 21.65
CA HIS A 819 16.80 34.51 21.36
C HIS A 819 16.13 33.88 22.58
N ARG A 820 14.96 34.40 22.98
CA ARG A 820 14.22 33.88 24.14
C ARG A 820 13.15 32.88 23.69
N ILE A 821 13.31 31.63 24.14
CA ILE A 821 12.33 30.56 23.90
C ILE A 821 11.12 30.70 24.84
N GLY A 822 10.03 30.02 24.50
CA GLY A 822 8.82 29.92 25.30
C GLY A 822 8.90 28.86 26.41
N ALA A 823 7.75 28.48 26.95
CA ALA A 823 7.65 27.45 27.98
C ALA A 823 7.72 26.05 27.36
N VAL A 824 8.72 25.27 27.76
CA VAL A 824 8.90 23.90 27.25
C VAL A 824 8.04 22.89 28.00
N SER A 825 7.47 21.92 27.27
CA SER A 825 6.68 20.83 27.86
C SER A 825 6.85 19.53 27.06
N PRO A 826 6.75 18.35 27.70
CA PRO A 826 6.86 17.08 27.01
C PRO A 826 5.90 16.96 25.81
N LEU A 827 6.45 16.64 24.64
CA LEU A 827 5.68 16.56 23.38
C LEU A 827 4.81 15.30 23.26
N PHE A 828 5.28 14.16 23.76
CA PHE A 828 4.63 12.86 23.58
C PHE A 828 4.38 12.19 24.91
N GLN A 829 3.33 11.38 24.95
CA GLN A 829 2.99 10.51 26.05
C GLN A 829 3.28 9.05 25.66
N LYS A 830 3.64 8.25 26.66
CA LYS A 830 3.82 6.82 26.48
C LYS A 830 2.47 6.16 26.20
N LEU A 831 2.44 5.24 25.25
CA LEU A 831 1.30 4.34 25.06
C LEU A 831 1.50 3.13 25.95
N GLU A 832 0.62 2.97 26.94
CA GLU A 832 0.71 1.90 27.94
C GLU A 832 0.11 0.59 27.41
N ALA A 833 0.72 -0.54 27.77
CA ALA A 833 0.33 -1.86 27.29
C ALA A 833 -1.16 -2.17 27.58
N ASP A 834 -1.64 -1.84 28.78
CA ASP A 834 -3.04 -2.08 29.18
C ASP A 834 -4.03 -1.25 28.35
N GLN A 835 -3.69 0.00 28.02
CA GLN A 835 -4.50 0.86 27.15
C GLN A 835 -4.58 0.25 25.74
N ILE A 836 -3.44 -0.20 25.22
CA ILE A 836 -3.32 -0.75 23.87
C ILE A 836 -4.05 -2.07 23.74
N GLU A 837 -3.95 -2.96 24.73
CA GLU A 837 -4.68 -4.22 24.74
C GLU A 837 -6.20 -4.00 24.82
N ALA A 838 -6.64 -3.02 25.63
CA ALA A 838 -8.06 -2.64 25.69
C ALA A 838 -8.58 -2.12 24.34
N LEU A 839 -7.80 -1.30 23.63
CA LEU A 839 -8.15 -0.81 22.30
C LEU A 839 -8.12 -1.93 21.25
N LYS A 840 -7.09 -2.78 21.27
CA LYS A 840 -7.00 -3.95 20.39
C LYS A 840 -8.23 -4.85 20.52
N LYS A 841 -8.63 -5.16 21.75
CA LYS A 841 -9.86 -5.93 22.03
C LYS A 841 -11.12 -5.21 21.54
N LYS A 842 -11.22 -3.89 21.75
CA LYS A 842 -12.37 -3.07 21.31
C LYS A 842 -12.58 -3.11 19.80
N PHE A 843 -11.49 -3.15 19.02
CA PHE A 843 -11.53 -3.09 17.56
C PHE A 843 -11.20 -4.43 16.87
N GLY A 844 -11.09 -5.53 17.63
CA GLY A 844 -10.78 -6.87 17.12
C GLY A 844 -11.99 -7.63 16.55
N GLY A 845 -13.19 -7.04 16.56
CA GLY A 845 -14.44 -7.71 16.18
C GLY A 845 -15.14 -8.42 17.34
N GLN A 846 -16.38 -8.86 17.10
CA GLN A 846 -17.07 -9.76 18.02
C GLN A 846 -16.36 -11.13 17.97
N GLN A 847 -15.97 -11.68 19.12
CA GLN A 847 -15.42 -13.03 19.22
C GLN A 847 -16.46 -14.03 18.72
N VAL A 848 -16.36 -14.43 17.46
CA VAL A 848 -16.98 -15.64 16.96
C VAL A 848 -16.09 -16.76 17.47
N PHE A 849 -16.54 -17.50 18.49
CA PHE A 849 -15.94 -18.79 18.77
C PHE A 849 -16.13 -19.66 17.53
N ASP A 850 -15.03 -20.14 16.95
CA ASP A 850 -15.05 -21.13 15.87
C ASP A 850 -15.87 -22.35 16.32
N SER A 851 -17.07 -22.49 15.77
CA SER A 851 -17.83 -23.74 15.85
C SER A 851 -17.55 -24.56 14.59
N ALA A 852 -16.36 -25.15 14.53
CA ALA A 852 -16.14 -26.32 13.69
C ALA A 852 -16.69 -27.57 14.42
N ALA A 853 -17.99 -27.81 14.29
CA ALA A 853 -18.64 -29.13 14.34
C ALA A 853 -20.15 -28.96 14.15
N VAL A 854 -20.65 -29.37 12.99
CA VAL A 854 -22.09 -29.57 12.74
C VAL A 854 -22.53 -30.87 13.42
N PRO A 855 -23.67 -30.89 14.12
CA PRO A 855 -24.65 -31.93 13.86
C PRO A 855 -26.00 -31.37 13.38
N ALA A 856 -26.68 -32.21 12.59
CA ALA A 856 -27.90 -31.97 11.82
C ALA A 856 -29.11 -31.45 12.63
N PRO A 857 -30.11 -30.82 11.96
CA PRO A 857 -31.21 -30.13 12.62
C PRO A 857 -32.30 -31.09 13.09
N ALA A 858 -32.68 -30.97 14.37
CA ALA A 858 -33.90 -31.57 14.91
C ALA A 858 -34.88 -30.47 15.32
N ALA A 859 -36.05 -30.53 14.69
CA ALA A 859 -37.39 -30.06 15.06
C ALA A 859 -37.56 -28.76 15.87
N ALA A 860 -38.35 -27.87 15.28
CA ALA A 860 -38.95 -26.70 15.91
C ALA A 860 -39.76 -27.07 17.17
N VAL A 861 -39.56 -26.30 18.24
CA VAL A 861 -40.53 -26.14 19.33
C VAL A 861 -40.58 -24.66 19.71
N GLU A 862 -41.81 -24.24 19.97
CA GLU A 862 -42.36 -22.90 20.05
C GLU A 862 -41.70 -21.95 21.06
N VAL A 863 -41.79 -20.66 20.73
CA VAL A 863 -41.49 -19.53 21.61
C VAL A 863 -42.55 -19.46 22.71
N GLY A 864 -42.15 -19.79 23.94
CA GLY A 864 -42.95 -19.65 25.15
C GLY A 864 -42.37 -18.59 26.11
N THR A 865 -43.24 -17.72 26.59
CA THR A 865 -43.06 -16.50 27.39
C THR A 865 -42.30 -16.62 28.72
N VAL A 866 -41.68 -15.50 29.10
CA VAL A 866 -41.02 -15.21 30.39
C VAL A 866 -42.02 -15.20 31.57
N ASN A 867 -41.54 -15.66 32.73
CA ASN A 867 -42.06 -15.53 34.11
C ASN A 867 -42.63 -16.80 34.75
N GLN A 868 -41.79 -17.48 35.56
CA GLN A 868 -42.22 -18.08 36.83
C GLN A 868 -41.00 -18.28 37.75
N VAL A 869 -41.03 -17.67 38.94
CA VAL A 869 -40.10 -17.92 40.05
C VAL A 869 -40.46 -19.28 40.63
N ASP A 870 -39.51 -20.20 40.74
CA ASP A 870 -39.70 -21.53 41.35
C ASP A 870 -39.11 -21.51 42.78
N PRO A 871 -39.95 -21.36 43.83
CA PRO A 871 -39.49 -21.18 45.20
C PRO A 871 -38.81 -22.44 45.77
N GLU A 872 -39.21 -23.63 45.31
CA GLU A 872 -38.67 -24.90 45.78
C GLU A 872 -37.25 -25.10 45.23
N LYS A 873 -37.05 -24.76 43.95
CA LYS A 873 -35.74 -24.78 43.29
C LYS A 873 -34.78 -23.73 43.85
N ALA A 874 -35.28 -22.52 44.18
CA ALA A 874 -34.47 -21.51 44.86
C ALA A 874 -34.01 -21.96 46.25
N LYS A 875 -34.87 -22.66 47.01
CA LYS A 875 -34.52 -23.22 48.32
C LYS A 875 -33.44 -24.30 48.22
N GLN A 876 -33.56 -25.22 47.27
CA GLN A 876 -32.55 -26.26 47.02
C GLN A 876 -31.20 -25.67 46.59
N LEU A 877 -31.22 -24.70 45.68
CA LEU A 877 -30.00 -24.02 45.21
C LEU A 877 -29.35 -23.20 46.32
N THR A 878 -30.12 -22.60 47.23
CA THR A 878 -29.59 -21.89 48.40
C THR A 878 -28.82 -22.84 49.31
N GLN A 879 -29.36 -24.04 49.57
CA GLN A 879 -28.68 -25.06 50.36
C GLN A 879 -27.39 -25.55 49.66
N ALA A 880 -27.44 -25.83 48.35
CA ALA A 880 -26.28 -26.25 47.57
C ALA A 880 -25.16 -25.19 47.55
N VAL A 881 -25.52 -23.89 47.46
CA VAL A 881 -24.55 -22.79 47.56
C VAL A 881 -23.89 -22.74 48.93
N ALA A 882 -24.65 -22.96 50.00
CA ALA A 882 -24.12 -22.99 51.37
C ALA A 882 -23.14 -24.15 51.58
N GLU A 883 -23.53 -25.37 51.18
CA GLU A 883 -22.70 -26.57 51.29
C GLU A 883 -21.41 -26.46 50.48
N GLN A 884 -21.50 -26.00 49.23
CA GLN A 884 -20.33 -25.77 48.37
C GLN A 884 -19.44 -24.64 48.91
N GLY A 885 -20.03 -23.62 49.54
CA GLY A 885 -19.32 -22.53 50.20
C GLY A 885 -18.53 -22.98 51.44
N GLU A 886 -19.07 -23.89 52.23
CA GLU A 886 -18.36 -24.53 53.35
C GLU A 886 -17.23 -25.43 52.85
N LYS A 887 -17.45 -26.20 51.79
CA LYS A 887 -16.42 -27.05 51.17
C LYS A 887 -15.21 -26.24 50.68
N VAL A 888 -15.45 -25.11 50.02
CA VAL A 888 -14.37 -24.19 49.59
C VAL A 888 -13.64 -23.59 50.80
N ARG A 889 -14.34 -23.28 51.89
CA ARG A 889 -13.72 -22.76 53.13
C ARG A 889 -12.88 -23.83 53.83
N ALA A 890 -13.36 -25.06 53.92
CA ALA A 890 -12.62 -26.19 54.48
C ALA A 890 -11.34 -26.48 53.68
N LEU A 891 -11.43 -26.51 52.34
CA LEU A 891 -10.27 -26.71 51.46
C LEU A 891 -9.23 -25.59 51.60
N LYS A 892 -9.66 -24.34 51.79
CA LYS A 892 -8.76 -23.21 52.06
C LYS A 892 -8.12 -23.29 53.45
N ALA A 893 -8.87 -23.70 54.47
CA ALA A 893 -8.35 -23.89 55.82
C ALA A 893 -7.33 -25.04 55.89
N GLN A 894 -7.54 -26.10 55.10
CA GLN A 894 -6.62 -27.24 54.97
C GLN A 894 -5.42 -26.98 54.04
N LYS A 895 -5.30 -25.77 53.45
CA LYS A 895 -4.26 -25.41 52.47
C LYS A 895 -4.15 -26.39 51.30
N ALA A 896 -5.29 -26.86 50.79
CA ALA A 896 -5.34 -27.72 49.61
C ALA A 896 -4.73 -27.03 48.37
N GLU A 897 -4.37 -27.81 47.36
CA GLU A 897 -3.76 -27.28 46.13
C GLU A 897 -4.61 -26.20 45.45
N LYS A 898 -3.95 -25.18 44.92
CA LYS A 898 -4.59 -24.00 44.32
C LYS A 898 -5.50 -24.38 43.15
N ALA A 899 -5.16 -25.41 42.37
CA ALA A 899 -5.98 -25.90 41.27
C ALA A 899 -7.32 -26.49 41.77
N VAL A 900 -7.29 -27.27 42.85
CA VAL A 900 -8.48 -27.88 43.47
C VAL A 900 -9.40 -26.81 44.06
N ILE A 901 -8.83 -25.82 44.75
CA ILE A 901 -9.60 -24.68 45.29
C ILE A 901 -10.24 -23.88 44.15
N THR A 902 -9.52 -23.67 43.04
CA THR A 902 -10.03 -22.90 41.89
C THR A 902 -11.19 -23.62 41.20
N ALA A 903 -11.10 -24.94 41.03
CA ALA A 903 -12.19 -25.75 40.46
C ALA A 903 -13.46 -25.72 41.34
N GLU A 904 -13.32 -25.84 42.66
CA GLU A 904 -14.47 -25.81 43.56
C GLU A 904 -15.07 -24.40 43.74
N VAL A 905 -14.27 -23.34 43.56
CA VAL A 905 -14.76 -21.95 43.49
C VAL A 905 -15.56 -21.70 42.20
N ALA A 906 -15.14 -22.27 41.07
CA ALA A 906 -15.89 -22.17 39.82
C ALA A 906 -17.29 -22.80 39.94
N LYS A 907 -17.39 -23.98 40.57
CA LYS A 907 -18.68 -24.63 40.88
C LYS A 907 -19.57 -23.77 41.79
N LEU A 908 -18.98 -23.12 42.80
CA LEU A 908 -19.72 -22.21 43.69
C LEU A 908 -20.27 -20.99 42.95
N LEU A 909 -19.51 -20.42 42.00
CA LEU A 909 -19.95 -19.28 41.20
C LEU A 909 -21.08 -19.66 40.23
N ASP A 910 -21.02 -20.85 39.64
CA ASP A 910 -22.09 -21.37 38.78
C ASP A 910 -23.39 -21.61 39.56
N LEU A 911 -23.32 -22.25 40.74
CA LEU A 911 -24.49 -22.44 41.61
C LEU A 911 -25.14 -21.10 42.03
N LYS A 912 -24.33 -20.06 42.28
CA LYS A 912 -24.84 -18.72 42.59
C LYS A 912 -25.51 -18.05 41.38
N LYS A 913 -25.01 -18.29 40.17
CA LYS A 913 -25.64 -17.81 38.93
C LYS A 913 -26.99 -18.50 38.70
N GLN A 914 -27.06 -19.81 38.93
CA GLN A 914 -28.30 -20.58 38.84
C GLN A 914 -29.33 -20.14 39.90
N LEU A 915 -28.88 -19.87 41.13
CA LEU A 915 -29.75 -19.33 42.19
C LEU A 915 -30.29 -17.94 41.82
N ALA A 916 -29.45 -17.04 41.30
CA ALA A 916 -29.88 -15.72 40.85
C ALA A 916 -30.95 -15.80 39.75
N LEU A 917 -30.77 -16.70 38.78
CA LEU A 917 -31.76 -16.96 37.74
C LEU A 917 -33.06 -17.56 38.30
N ALA A 918 -32.98 -18.48 39.27
CA ALA A 918 -34.15 -19.08 39.92
C ALA A 918 -34.93 -18.07 40.80
N GLU A 919 -34.25 -17.08 41.38
CA GLU A 919 -34.85 -15.96 42.13
C GLU A 919 -35.32 -14.80 41.22
N GLY A 920 -35.16 -14.91 39.90
CA GLY A 920 -35.53 -13.85 38.94
C GLY A 920 -34.62 -12.61 38.97
N LYS A 921 -33.41 -12.72 39.51
CA LYS A 921 -32.40 -11.65 39.55
C LYS A 921 -31.39 -11.81 38.41
N ASN A 922 -31.12 -10.73 37.68
CA ASN A 922 -30.05 -10.73 36.68
C ASN A 922 -28.68 -10.95 37.37
N PRO A 923 -27.87 -11.93 36.93
CA PRO A 923 -26.59 -12.20 37.58
C PRO A 923 -25.60 -11.05 37.33
N GLU A 924 -25.25 -10.30 38.38
CA GLU A 924 -24.25 -9.23 38.32
C GLU A 924 -22.84 -9.78 37.98
N PRO A 925 -22.05 -9.08 37.14
CA PRO A 925 -20.66 -9.41 36.93
C PRO A 925 -19.81 -9.09 38.18
N ALA A 926 -18.90 -10.00 38.52
CA ALA A 926 -18.09 -9.95 39.74
C ALA A 926 -17.27 -8.64 39.90
N PRO A 927 -17.16 -8.08 41.12
CA PRO A 927 -16.48 -6.82 41.36
C PRO A 927 -14.95 -6.94 41.23
N GLN A 928 -14.35 -6.04 40.45
CA GLN A 928 -12.90 -5.80 40.40
C GLN A 928 -12.38 -5.36 41.78
N LYS A 929 -11.45 -6.11 42.36
CA LYS A 929 -10.69 -5.67 43.55
C LYS A 929 -9.66 -4.62 43.15
N GLY A 930 -10.01 -3.35 43.30
CA GLY A 930 -9.02 -2.29 43.51
C GLY A 930 -8.45 -2.36 44.93
N LYS A 931 -7.14 -2.16 45.08
CA LYS A 931 -6.54 -1.71 46.34
C LYS A 931 -6.38 -0.20 46.27
N LYS A 932 -6.86 0.49 47.30
CA LYS A 932 -6.54 1.88 47.63
C LYS A 932 -5.33 1.91 48.59
N LYS A 933 -4.57 3.00 48.45
CA LYS A 933 -3.38 3.48 49.18
C LYS A 933 -2.05 2.93 48.69
#